data_AF-A0A939ZJ94-F1
#
_entry.id   AF-A0A939ZJ94-F1
#
_cell.length_a   1.000
_cell.length_b   1.000
_cell.length_c   1.000
_cell.angle_alpha   90.00
_cell.angle_beta   90.00
_cell.angle_gamma   90.00
#
_symmetry.space_group_name_H-M   'P 1'
#
loop_
_entity.id
_entity.type
_entity.pdbx_description
1 polymer ?
#
loop_
_entity_poly.entity_id
_entity_poly.type
_entity_poly.pdbx_seq_one_letter_code
_entity_poly.pdbx_strand_id
1 'polypeptide(L)'
;MKKRERSRFRSTAVLAVVMILIAAVGAFAVSCGNKTPEQPAATDTVVIEPTAEGTLTPGETTPEAATAEPATEVPATELPPDTDEPATDVPATAEPATPEPTATPTPEPTATPTPEPTATPTPEPTATPTPEPTKTPTPAPTKTPTPVPTKTPTPAPTKTPAPTPEPTPGVVDFRVANVFSDNMVVQRGELVKIWGFADSSANGGKITGTFMGQTAETTIQNGEWMLVFNDALSANAASGNDIRIFSDYKEVVLHDVLVGDVYMVIGQSNAAYDMNAHWSFVDSSDTARCPRNSDYNLPIRINYNTQNVRNTSVKRGTAEEAKDLTRTNTWKIATQSNIASFSAIGYLFARNYVQLTGGTVPIGMIEIDGNGQPLGAFLCNDVAERFKTDTYNSSKGYYVTTGVNADHGRFLYNEFMAPFARMPIAGILWYQGESDYSGREANRYGEVFTAYVEYMRGTHNTNNRDFPVYFVEFPTMYTAPAGYTSTWAYMDVGYIRGKMGSMVMMADNLFQIQSSDLWADTTYWNSLHPNCKYEQALRAAKIACAFNGEGGITLDNASGPIVESVTYSEDGTMATIKYKNVGDGLKTIDGSDVVRGFTRLSMNGSVSSDITGRIASPDTVVIEASSPLFGIAYNVKTRYFFGDQLNLCNSAGIPAGAFLLVKS
;
A
#
# COMPACT_ATOMS: atom_id res chain seq x y z
N MET A 1 -21.28 25.45 52.06
CA MET A 1 -20.94 24.10 52.56
C MET A 1 -21.72 22.93 51.91
N LYS A 2 -22.52 23.12 50.84
CA LYS A 2 -23.33 22.03 50.21
C LYS A 2 -22.91 21.59 48.79
N LYS A 3 -21.77 22.04 48.27
CA LYS A 3 -21.26 21.64 46.93
C LYS A 3 -20.05 20.69 46.94
N ARG A 4 -19.40 20.48 48.09
CA ARG A 4 -18.23 19.59 48.24
C ARG A 4 -18.57 18.13 48.64
N GLU A 5 -19.79 17.85 49.09
CA GLU A 5 -20.19 16.48 49.47
C GLU A 5 -20.79 15.65 48.32
N ARG A 6 -21.33 16.27 47.26
CA ARG A 6 -21.89 15.55 46.09
C ARG A 6 -20.83 15.00 45.12
N SER A 7 -19.61 15.53 45.15
CA SER A 7 -18.49 15.02 44.33
C SER A 7 -17.87 13.77 44.94
N ARG A 8 -17.82 13.65 46.29
CA ARG A 8 -17.29 12.46 46.96
C ARG A 8 -18.21 11.25 46.84
N PHE A 9 -19.52 11.42 46.75
CA PHE A 9 -20.46 10.30 46.61
C PHE A 9 -20.48 9.64 45.21
N ARG A 10 -20.08 10.35 44.15
CA ARG A 10 -20.00 9.78 42.79
C ARG A 10 -18.68 9.03 42.54
N SER A 11 -17.58 9.44 43.17
CA SER A 11 -16.30 8.74 43.03
C SER A 11 -16.26 7.41 43.79
N THR A 12 -16.93 7.29 44.94
CA THR A 12 -16.99 6.03 45.71
C THR A 12 -17.93 5.00 45.08
N ALA A 13 -18.98 5.42 44.38
CA ALA A 13 -19.91 4.52 43.68
C ALA A 13 -19.31 3.91 42.40
N VAL A 14 -18.48 4.66 41.67
CA VAL A 14 -17.76 4.15 40.48
C VAL A 14 -16.63 3.20 40.88
N LEU A 15 -15.94 3.47 42.00
CA LEU A 15 -14.91 2.57 42.52
C LEU A 15 -15.49 1.24 43.06
N ALA A 16 -16.72 1.27 43.60
CA ALA A 16 -17.41 0.07 44.07
C ALA A 16 -17.89 -0.83 42.91
N VAL A 17 -18.32 -0.27 41.78
CA VAL A 17 -18.74 -1.05 40.59
C VAL A 17 -17.53 -1.68 39.89
N VAL A 18 -16.38 -1.00 39.86
CA VAL A 18 -15.14 -1.55 39.29
C VAL A 18 -14.54 -2.65 40.20
N MET A 19 -14.63 -2.51 41.52
CA MET A 19 -14.21 -3.58 42.46
C MET A 19 -15.12 -4.83 42.41
N ILE A 20 -16.42 -4.66 42.15
CA ILE A 20 -17.36 -5.80 41.99
C ILE A 20 -17.12 -6.56 40.68
N LEU A 21 -16.70 -5.88 39.61
CA LEU A 21 -16.31 -6.51 38.34
C LEU A 21 -14.96 -7.24 38.43
N ILE A 22 -14.00 -6.73 39.23
CA ILE A 22 -12.72 -7.41 39.48
C ILE A 22 -12.89 -8.65 40.37
N ALA A 23 -13.82 -8.62 41.33
CA ALA A 23 -14.14 -9.79 42.16
C ALA A 23 -14.88 -10.91 41.39
N ALA A 24 -15.68 -10.57 40.36
CA ALA A 24 -16.37 -11.55 39.54
C ALA A 24 -15.46 -12.31 38.55
N VAL A 25 -14.35 -11.68 38.12
CA VAL A 25 -13.34 -12.32 37.27
C VAL A 25 -12.34 -13.15 38.10
N GLY A 26 -12.06 -12.75 39.34
CA GLY A 26 -11.20 -13.51 40.26
C GLY A 26 -11.82 -14.78 40.85
N ALA A 27 -13.16 -14.88 40.92
CA ALA A 27 -13.85 -16.04 41.49
C ALA A 27 -14.00 -17.23 40.51
N PHE A 28 -13.72 -17.05 39.21
CA PHE A 28 -13.78 -18.13 38.22
C PHE A 28 -12.47 -18.92 38.09
N ALA A 29 -11.37 -18.43 38.70
CA ALA A 29 -10.03 -19.01 38.56
C ALA A 29 -9.55 -19.83 39.78
N VAL A 30 -10.37 -20.03 40.82
CA VAL A 30 -9.97 -20.74 42.06
C VAL A 30 -10.83 -21.97 42.40
N SER A 31 -11.79 -22.34 41.55
CA SER A 31 -12.57 -23.58 41.75
C SER A 31 -12.67 -24.38 40.46
N CYS A 32 -11.58 -25.06 40.08
CA CYS A 32 -11.60 -26.33 39.34
C CYS A 32 -10.18 -26.89 39.25
N GLY A 33 -9.67 -27.38 40.39
CA GLY A 33 -8.59 -28.36 40.39
C GLY A 33 -9.19 -29.76 40.19
N ASN A 34 -8.57 -30.53 39.29
CA ASN A 34 -8.69 -31.98 39.10
C ASN A 34 -10.09 -32.55 38.83
N LYS A 35 -10.36 -32.88 37.56
CA LYS A 35 -10.89 -34.19 37.14
C LYS A 35 -10.93 -34.32 35.61
N THR A 36 -10.37 -35.42 35.13
CA THR A 36 -10.43 -35.97 33.76
C THR A 36 -11.88 -36.07 33.28
N PRO A 37 -12.23 -35.75 32.02
CA PRO A 37 -13.56 -36.03 31.50
C PRO A 37 -13.58 -37.30 30.62
N GLU A 38 -14.44 -38.24 31.03
CA GLU A 38 -15.01 -39.29 30.20
C GLU A 38 -15.88 -38.72 29.06
N GLN A 39 -15.93 -39.49 27.98
CA GLN A 39 -16.68 -39.31 26.74
C GLN A 39 -18.21 -39.40 26.95
N PRO A 40 -19.04 -38.55 26.32
CA PRO A 40 -20.47 -38.83 26.19
C PRO A 40 -20.87 -39.30 24.79
N ALA A 41 -21.92 -40.12 24.79
CA ALA A 41 -22.44 -40.93 23.70
C ALA A 41 -23.19 -40.15 22.60
N ALA A 42 -23.31 -40.85 21.47
CA ALA A 42 -23.96 -40.46 20.22
C ALA A 42 -25.48 -40.32 20.30
N THR A 43 -26.04 -39.45 19.44
CA THR A 43 -27.36 -39.65 18.82
C THR A 43 -27.44 -39.02 17.42
N ASP A 44 -27.89 -39.87 16.49
CA ASP A 44 -28.65 -39.68 15.25
C ASP A 44 -28.12 -38.80 14.10
N THR A 45 -27.46 -39.48 13.16
CA THR A 45 -27.17 -39.02 11.79
C THR A 45 -28.24 -39.55 10.84
N VAL A 46 -28.90 -38.65 10.10
CA VAL A 46 -29.77 -38.97 8.96
C VAL A 46 -28.92 -39.23 7.71
N VAL A 47 -29.17 -40.36 7.07
CA VAL A 47 -28.53 -40.88 5.86
C VAL A 47 -29.05 -40.15 4.61
N ILE A 48 -28.14 -39.74 3.71
CA ILE A 48 -28.43 -39.61 2.26
C ILE A 48 -27.25 -40.25 1.51
N GLU A 49 -27.54 -41.30 0.75
CA GLU A 49 -26.62 -42.07 -0.10
C GLU A 49 -26.24 -41.29 -1.38
N PRO A 50 -25.04 -41.54 -1.96
CA PRO A 50 -24.77 -41.24 -3.36
C PRO A 50 -24.81 -42.52 -4.22
N THR A 51 -25.55 -42.43 -5.33
CA THR A 51 -25.65 -43.41 -6.41
C THR A 51 -24.34 -43.59 -7.18
N ALA A 52 -24.03 -44.85 -7.52
CA ALA A 52 -22.91 -45.29 -8.34
C ALA A 52 -23.16 -45.17 -9.86
N GLU A 53 -22.11 -44.98 -10.66
CA GLU A 53 -21.58 -45.98 -11.63
C GLU A 53 -20.49 -45.35 -12.53
N GLY A 54 -19.51 -46.18 -12.93
CA GLY A 54 -18.45 -45.81 -13.90
C GLY A 54 -17.11 -46.50 -13.68
N THR A 55 -17.05 -47.81 -13.92
CA THR A 55 -15.89 -48.71 -13.84
C THR A 55 -14.77 -48.39 -14.85
N LEU A 56 -13.49 -48.71 -14.49
CA LEU A 56 -12.52 -49.48 -15.30
C LEU A 56 -11.24 -49.78 -14.46
N THR A 57 -10.92 -51.08 -14.29
CA THR A 57 -9.64 -51.68 -13.81
C THR A 57 -8.84 -52.22 -15.02
N PRO A 58 -7.50 -52.46 -15.00
CA PRO A 58 -6.76 -53.45 -14.15
C PRO A 58 -5.35 -52.98 -13.71
N GLY A 59 -4.54 -53.63 -12.87
CA GLY A 59 -4.54 -54.90 -12.14
C GLY A 59 -3.15 -55.10 -11.50
N GLU A 60 -3.13 -55.66 -10.28
CA GLU A 60 -2.12 -56.49 -9.57
C GLU A 60 -0.60 -56.22 -9.81
N THR A 61 0.25 -56.01 -8.79
CA THR A 61 0.65 -56.99 -7.78
C THR A 61 1.53 -56.32 -6.70
N THR A 62 1.32 -56.68 -5.44
CA THR A 62 2.31 -56.69 -4.32
C THR A 62 2.55 -58.18 -3.98
N PRO A 63 3.54 -58.62 -3.15
CA PRO A 63 4.06 -57.94 -1.94
C PRO A 63 5.56 -58.17 -1.61
N GLU A 64 6.11 -57.44 -0.64
CA GLU A 64 6.67 -58.07 0.56
C GLU A 64 7.04 -57.05 1.64
N ALA A 65 6.81 -57.46 2.89
CA ALA A 65 7.01 -56.72 4.11
C ALA A 65 8.45 -56.82 4.62
N ALA A 66 8.92 -55.81 5.34
CA ALA A 66 10.00 -55.97 6.31
C ALA A 66 9.76 -55.08 7.53
N THR A 67 9.88 -55.75 8.67
CA THR A 67 9.61 -55.40 10.05
C THR A 67 10.55 -54.35 10.64
N ALA A 68 10.02 -53.61 11.62
CA ALA A 68 10.74 -52.74 12.53
C ALA A 68 11.52 -53.52 13.60
N GLU A 69 12.62 -52.95 14.10
CA GLU A 69 13.14 -53.11 15.47
C GLU A 69 14.11 -51.94 15.83
N PRO A 70 14.40 -51.70 17.13
CA PRO A 70 14.43 -50.34 17.70
C PRO A 70 15.82 -49.75 18.00
N ALA A 71 15.77 -48.46 18.39
CA ALA A 71 16.87 -47.61 18.83
C ALA A 71 17.55 -48.11 20.12
N THR A 72 18.86 -47.88 20.20
CA THR A 72 19.68 -48.02 21.41
C THR A 72 20.27 -46.68 21.81
N GLU A 73 20.05 -46.31 23.08
CA GLU A 73 20.61 -45.17 23.79
C GLU A 73 22.14 -45.28 23.94
N VAL A 74 22.83 -44.13 23.92
CA VAL A 74 24.23 -44.00 24.35
C VAL A 74 24.30 -42.88 25.40
N PRO A 75 24.96 -43.09 26.56
CA PRO A 75 24.86 -42.19 27.71
C PRO A 75 25.88 -41.05 27.69
N ALA A 76 25.51 -39.98 28.40
CA ALA A 76 26.33 -38.83 28.74
C ALA A 76 27.52 -39.22 29.63
N THR A 77 28.66 -38.55 29.46
CA THR A 77 29.82 -38.64 30.35
C THR A 77 30.20 -37.27 30.90
N GLU A 78 30.55 -37.29 32.18
CA GLU A 78 30.78 -36.19 33.11
C GLU A 78 32.10 -35.44 32.86
N LEU A 79 32.11 -34.14 33.21
CA LEU A 79 33.28 -33.30 33.38
C LEU A 79 33.88 -33.46 34.79
N PRO A 80 35.21 -33.39 34.95
CA PRO A 80 35.84 -33.04 36.22
C PRO A 80 36.63 -31.70 36.17
N PRO A 81 37.05 -31.16 37.34
CA PRO A 81 37.14 -29.72 37.58
C PRO A 81 38.57 -29.11 37.60
N ASP A 82 38.58 -27.78 37.76
CA ASP A 82 39.68 -26.82 37.96
C ASP A 82 40.95 -27.29 38.70
N THR A 83 42.10 -26.71 38.32
CA THR A 83 43.19 -26.35 39.25
C THR A 83 44.10 -25.24 38.68
N ASP A 84 44.70 -24.51 39.63
CA ASP A 84 45.39 -23.21 39.58
C ASP A 84 46.66 -23.06 38.70
N GLU A 85 46.85 -21.81 38.25
CA GLU A 85 48.06 -20.95 38.11
C GLU A 85 49.45 -21.49 38.57
N PRO A 86 50.59 -21.06 37.96
CA PRO A 86 51.04 -19.65 38.11
C PRO A 86 51.85 -18.99 36.96
N ALA A 87 51.97 -17.67 37.13
CA ALA A 87 52.70 -16.66 36.35
C ALA A 87 54.19 -16.92 36.05
N THR A 88 54.66 -16.42 34.90
CA THR A 88 56.05 -15.99 34.66
C THR A 88 56.15 -14.81 33.68
N ASP A 89 57.12 -13.94 33.94
CA ASP A 89 57.47 -12.65 33.32
C ASP A 89 57.93 -12.68 31.84
N VAL A 90 57.39 -11.74 31.05
CA VAL A 90 58.03 -10.68 30.20
C VAL A 90 59.40 -10.97 29.54
N PRO A 91 59.58 -10.76 28.21
CA PRO A 91 60.00 -9.44 27.74
C PRO A 91 59.21 -8.86 26.55
N ALA A 92 59.10 -7.53 26.59
CA ALA A 92 58.56 -6.67 25.55
C ALA A 92 59.31 -6.82 24.22
N THR A 93 58.55 -6.92 23.12
CA THR A 93 59.09 -6.80 21.77
C THR A 93 58.30 -5.75 20.99
N ALA A 94 59.06 -4.95 20.25
CA ALA A 94 58.73 -3.68 19.65
C ALA A 94 57.44 -3.62 18.80
N GLU A 95 56.77 -2.48 18.91
CA GLU A 95 55.75 -2.00 17.97
C GLU A 95 56.27 -2.00 16.52
N PRO A 96 55.49 -2.47 15.53
CA PRO A 96 55.78 -2.15 14.15
C PRO A 96 55.31 -0.72 13.85
N ALA A 97 56.27 0.09 13.36
CA ALA A 97 56.05 1.45 12.90
C ALA A 97 54.91 1.55 11.87
N THR A 98 54.01 2.50 12.11
CA THR A 98 53.01 2.96 11.13
C THR A 98 53.72 3.58 9.92
N PRO A 99 53.41 3.16 8.67
CA PRO A 99 53.90 3.89 7.52
C PRO A 99 53.15 5.23 7.38
N GLU A 100 53.91 6.33 7.30
CA GLU A 100 53.40 7.64 6.88
C GLU A 100 52.73 7.55 5.50
N PRO A 101 51.63 8.28 5.25
CA PRO A 101 50.99 8.29 3.94
C PRO A 101 51.86 9.06 2.93
N THR A 102 52.43 8.34 1.98
CA THR A 102 53.01 8.92 0.76
C THR A 102 51.90 9.59 -0.04
N ALA A 103 51.96 10.91 -0.20
CA ALA A 103 51.09 11.65 -1.11
C ALA A 103 51.40 11.26 -2.55
N THR A 104 50.57 10.39 -3.14
CA THR A 104 50.56 10.14 -4.58
C THR A 104 49.98 11.38 -5.27
N PRO A 105 50.64 11.97 -6.28
CA PRO A 105 50.11 13.13 -6.97
C PRO A 105 48.82 12.75 -7.70
N THR A 106 47.72 13.41 -7.33
CA THR A 106 46.46 13.39 -8.07
C THR A 106 46.71 13.95 -9.48
N PRO A 107 46.37 13.25 -10.57
CA PRO A 107 46.38 13.85 -11.89
C PRO A 107 45.33 14.98 -11.90
N GLU A 108 45.80 16.18 -12.21
CA GLU A 108 44.98 17.36 -12.46
C GLU A 108 43.94 17.01 -13.55
N PRO A 109 42.65 17.41 -13.40
CA PRO A 109 41.63 17.04 -14.36
C PRO A 109 41.93 17.73 -15.71
N THR A 110 42.37 16.94 -16.69
CA THR A 110 42.37 17.36 -18.09
C THR A 110 40.93 17.61 -18.49
N ALA A 111 40.59 18.88 -18.73
CA ALA A 111 39.31 19.25 -19.32
C ALA A 111 39.20 18.59 -20.70
N THR A 112 38.35 17.57 -20.81
CA THR A 112 37.91 17.05 -22.10
C THR A 112 37.19 18.19 -22.83
N PRO A 113 37.58 18.58 -24.06
CA PRO A 113 36.91 19.65 -24.77
C PRO A 113 35.45 19.26 -24.99
N THR A 114 34.54 20.06 -24.45
CA THR A 114 33.12 20.01 -24.80
C THR A 114 33.01 20.24 -26.31
N PRO A 115 32.36 19.35 -27.09
CA PRO A 115 32.07 19.65 -28.48
C PRO A 115 31.17 20.89 -28.51
N GLU A 116 31.64 21.91 -29.22
CA GLU A 116 30.87 23.11 -29.54
C GLU A 116 29.55 22.69 -30.22
N PRO A 117 28.41 23.29 -29.87
CA PRO A 117 27.12 22.86 -30.41
C PRO A 117 27.10 23.11 -31.92
N THR A 118 27.19 22.04 -32.71
CA THR A 118 26.86 22.09 -34.12
C THR A 118 25.39 22.42 -34.25
N ALA A 119 25.08 23.64 -34.71
CA ALA A 119 23.73 24.03 -35.06
C ALA A 119 23.23 23.11 -36.19
N THR A 120 22.31 22.21 -35.87
CA THR A 120 21.52 21.51 -36.88
C THR A 120 20.72 22.58 -37.63
N PRO A 121 20.82 22.68 -38.97
CA PRO A 121 20.07 23.68 -39.71
C PRO A 121 18.57 23.41 -39.55
N THR A 122 17.86 24.37 -38.97
CA THR A 122 16.40 24.41 -39.03
C THR A 122 16.01 24.57 -40.51
N PRO A 123 15.16 23.69 -41.08
CA PRO A 123 14.62 23.92 -42.40
C PRO A 123 13.83 25.23 -42.40
N GLU A 124 14.20 26.13 -43.30
CA GLU A 124 13.51 27.39 -43.56
C GLU A 124 12.03 27.10 -43.90
N PRO A 125 11.06 27.88 -43.40
CA PRO A 125 9.65 27.62 -43.64
C PRO A 125 9.33 27.80 -45.12
N THR A 126 9.06 26.69 -45.81
CA THR A 126 8.49 26.71 -47.16
C THR A 126 7.07 27.27 -47.09
N ALA A 127 6.88 28.49 -47.60
CA ALA A 127 5.56 29.07 -47.79
C ALA A 127 4.74 28.16 -48.71
N THR A 128 3.64 27.63 -48.19
CA THR A 128 2.63 26.97 -49.02
C THR A 128 1.92 28.07 -49.83
N PRO A 129 1.82 27.96 -51.17
CA PRO A 129 1.18 29.00 -51.97
C PRO A 129 -0.32 29.08 -51.65
N THR A 130 -0.76 30.26 -51.26
CA THR A 130 -2.19 30.61 -51.21
C THR A 130 -2.71 30.67 -52.65
N PRO A 131 -3.81 29.98 -53.00
CA PRO A 131 -4.42 30.13 -54.32
C PRO A 131 -4.97 31.55 -54.49
N GLU A 132 -4.57 32.21 -55.59
CA GLU A 132 -5.11 33.50 -56.02
C GLU A 132 -6.63 33.45 -56.25
N PRO A 133 -7.37 34.54 -55.97
CA PRO A 133 -8.79 34.62 -56.23
C PRO A 133 -9.07 34.71 -57.74
N THR A 134 -9.62 33.63 -58.31
CA THR A 134 -10.15 33.64 -59.67
C THR A 134 -11.38 34.56 -59.76
N LYS A 135 -11.28 35.60 -60.58
CA LYS A 135 -12.41 36.47 -60.94
C LYS A 135 -13.41 35.70 -61.80
N THR A 136 -14.48 35.20 -61.22
CA THR A 136 -15.64 34.72 -61.97
C THR A 136 -16.41 35.92 -62.52
N PRO A 137 -16.72 35.99 -63.84
CA PRO A 137 -17.36 37.14 -64.45
C PRO A 137 -18.84 37.27 -64.08
N THR A 138 -19.25 38.49 -63.74
CA THR A 138 -20.64 38.92 -63.58
C THR A 138 -21.41 38.75 -64.90
N PRO A 139 -22.53 37.99 -64.94
CA PRO A 139 -23.42 37.98 -66.10
C PRO A 139 -24.16 39.31 -66.25
N ALA A 140 -24.24 39.80 -67.49
CA ALA A 140 -25.02 40.97 -67.90
C ALA A 140 -26.55 40.74 -67.73
N PRO A 141 -27.37 41.79 -67.58
CA PRO A 141 -28.77 41.66 -67.21
C PRO A 141 -29.64 41.26 -68.39
N THR A 142 -30.34 40.12 -68.27
CA THR A 142 -31.39 39.72 -69.19
C THR A 142 -32.73 40.27 -68.71
N LYS A 143 -33.42 41.05 -69.55
CA LYS A 143 -34.80 41.51 -69.31
C LYS A 143 -35.76 40.32 -69.42
N THR A 144 -36.30 39.86 -68.30
CA THR A 144 -37.41 38.89 -68.28
C THR A 144 -38.75 39.63 -68.33
N PRO A 145 -39.70 39.25 -69.22
CA PRO A 145 -41.01 39.88 -69.29
C PRO A 145 -41.91 39.42 -68.14
N THR A 146 -42.73 40.35 -67.66
CA THR A 146 -43.73 40.20 -66.60
C THR A 146 -44.91 39.33 -67.04
N PRO A 147 -45.28 38.29 -66.27
CA PRO A 147 -46.64 37.75 -66.26
C PRO A 147 -47.51 38.36 -65.15
N VAL A 148 -48.77 38.57 -65.53
CA VAL A 148 -49.93 39.19 -64.84
C VAL A 148 -50.51 38.25 -63.74
N PRO A 149 -51.24 38.75 -62.71
CA PRO A 149 -51.30 38.10 -61.40
C PRO A 149 -52.36 37.01 -61.31
N THR A 150 -52.06 35.95 -60.54
CA THR A 150 -53.05 34.98 -60.07
C THR A 150 -53.26 35.17 -58.57
N LYS A 151 -54.52 35.34 -58.15
CA LYS A 151 -54.91 35.49 -56.74
C LYS A 151 -54.83 34.14 -56.04
N THR A 152 -53.94 34.01 -55.05
CA THR A 152 -53.89 32.88 -54.12
C THR A 152 -54.03 33.43 -52.69
N PRO A 153 -54.89 32.84 -51.84
CA PRO A 153 -55.32 33.46 -50.59
C PRO A 153 -54.25 33.42 -49.50
N THR A 154 -54.17 34.52 -48.73
CA THR A 154 -53.31 34.69 -47.56
C THR A 154 -53.73 33.77 -46.40
N PRO A 155 -52.84 32.95 -45.82
CA PRO A 155 -53.09 32.29 -44.54
C PRO A 155 -53.07 33.30 -43.39
N ALA A 156 -54.00 33.15 -42.44
CA ALA A 156 -54.06 33.96 -41.22
C ALA A 156 -52.81 33.78 -40.34
N PRO A 157 -52.37 34.81 -39.59
CA PRO A 157 -51.15 34.76 -38.80
C PRO A 157 -51.29 33.76 -37.64
N THR A 158 -50.43 32.74 -37.63
CA THR A 158 -50.26 31.85 -36.49
C THR A 158 -49.50 32.60 -35.40
N LYS A 159 -50.06 32.69 -34.20
CA LYS A 159 -49.37 33.25 -33.03
C LYS A 159 -48.17 32.36 -32.70
N THR A 160 -46.96 32.87 -32.88
CA THR A 160 -45.75 32.29 -32.31
C THR A 160 -45.95 32.18 -30.79
N PRO A 161 -45.83 30.99 -30.18
CA PRO A 161 -45.83 30.87 -28.73
C PRO A 161 -44.68 31.71 -28.17
N ALA A 162 -44.95 32.51 -27.14
CA ALA A 162 -43.89 33.16 -26.37
C ALA A 162 -42.91 32.09 -25.86
N PRO A 163 -41.59 32.38 -25.81
CA PRO A 163 -40.64 31.45 -25.20
C PRO A 163 -41.14 31.09 -23.80
N THR A 164 -41.24 29.79 -23.52
CA THR A 164 -41.45 29.29 -22.17
C THR A 164 -40.41 29.97 -21.28
N PRO A 165 -40.80 30.65 -20.18
CA PRO A 165 -39.81 31.24 -19.30
C PRO A 165 -38.82 30.16 -18.89
N GLU A 166 -37.54 30.44 -19.08
CA GLU A 166 -36.46 29.65 -18.49
C GLU A 166 -36.80 29.49 -17.01
N PRO A 167 -36.84 28.26 -16.46
CA PRO A 167 -37.23 28.05 -15.08
C PRO A 167 -36.32 28.94 -14.24
N THR A 168 -36.91 29.86 -13.46
CA THR A 168 -36.20 30.57 -12.41
C THR A 168 -35.41 29.51 -11.65
N PRO A 169 -34.07 29.61 -11.57
CA PRO A 169 -33.28 28.59 -10.89
C PRO A 169 -33.91 28.36 -9.53
N GLY A 170 -34.39 27.13 -9.30
CA GLY A 170 -34.87 26.74 -7.99
C GLY A 170 -33.79 27.06 -6.97
N VAL A 171 -34.19 27.25 -5.71
CA VAL A 171 -33.26 27.37 -4.60
C VAL A 171 -32.13 26.36 -4.76
N VAL A 172 -30.91 26.83 -5.00
CA VAL A 172 -29.74 25.97 -5.24
C VAL A 172 -29.20 25.52 -3.89
N ASP A 173 -29.91 24.58 -3.27
CA ASP A 173 -29.43 23.86 -2.09
C ASP A 173 -28.55 22.69 -2.54
N PHE A 174 -27.37 22.59 -1.94
CA PHE A 174 -26.36 21.60 -2.27
C PHE A 174 -25.68 21.10 -1.00
N ARG A 175 -24.97 19.98 -1.11
CA ARG A 175 -24.06 19.49 -0.08
C ARG A 175 -22.72 19.13 -0.69
N VAL A 176 -21.66 19.27 0.09
CA VAL A 176 -20.31 18.81 -0.25
C VAL A 176 -20.22 17.30 0.00
N ALA A 177 -19.41 16.59 -0.78
CA ALA A 177 -19.16 15.16 -0.56
C ALA A 177 -18.46 14.93 0.79
N ASN A 178 -18.77 13.80 1.42
CA ASN A 178 -18.35 13.48 2.79
C ASN A 178 -16.86 13.11 2.91
N VAL A 179 -16.17 12.90 1.79
CA VAL A 179 -14.69 12.79 1.74
C VAL A 179 -14.00 14.08 2.18
N PHE A 180 -14.71 15.22 2.16
CA PHE A 180 -14.22 16.52 2.57
C PHE A 180 -14.75 16.88 3.96
N SER A 181 -13.91 17.53 4.76
CA SER A 181 -14.29 18.19 6.02
C SER A 181 -13.18 19.14 6.46
N ASP A 182 -13.41 19.88 7.54
CA ASP A 182 -12.40 20.73 8.16
C ASP A 182 -11.11 19.96 8.50
N ASN A 183 -9.99 20.68 8.56
CA ASN A 183 -8.68 20.14 8.93
C ASN A 183 -8.22 19.03 7.97
N MET A 184 -8.44 19.20 6.67
CA MET A 184 -7.97 18.27 5.64
C MET A 184 -6.69 18.75 4.96
N VAL A 185 -6.11 17.90 4.10
CA VAL A 185 -5.03 18.28 3.18
C VAL A 185 -5.52 18.08 1.75
N VAL A 186 -5.22 19.03 0.87
CA VAL A 186 -5.35 18.85 -0.59
C VAL A 186 -3.99 18.63 -1.22
N GLN A 187 -3.95 17.84 -2.30
CA GLN A 187 -2.72 17.48 -3.00
C GLN A 187 -2.06 18.71 -3.65
N ARG A 188 -0.80 18.96 -3.31
CA ARG A 188 0.06 19.94 -3.98
C ARG A 188 0.46 19.48 -5.37
N GLY A 189 0.78 20.41 -6.26
CA GLY A 189 1.24 20.09 -7.63
C GLY A 189 0.15 19.52 -8.56
N GLU A 190 -1.08 19.40 -8.08
CA GLU A 190 -2.26 19.00 -8.85
C GLU A 190 -3.38 20.04 -8.71
N LEU A 191 -4.37 19.97 -9.60
CA LEU A 191 -5.55 20.82 -9.50
C LEU A 191 -6.43 20.37 -8.34
N VAL A 192 -6.80 21.32 -7.47
CA VAL A 192 -7.70 21.04 -6.36
C VAL A 192 -9.11 20.85 -6.91
N LYS A 193 -9.71 19.69 -6.62
CA LYS A 193 -11.07 19.32 -7.04
C LYS A 193 -11.94 19.20 -5.80
N ILE A 194 -13.07 19.90 -5.80
CA ILE A 194 -14.09 19.80 -4.74
C ILE A 194 -15.43 19.49 -5.39
N TRP A 195 -16.11 18.45 -4.93
CA TRP A 195 -17.38 18.02 -5.50
C TRP A 195 -18.43 17.78 -4.43
N GLY A 196 -19.66 17.61 -4.90
CA GLY A 196 -20.77 17.29 -4.06
C GLY A 196 -22.02 17.01 -4.85
N PHE A 197 -23.14 17.11 -4.16
CA PHE A 197 -24.44 16.65 -4.62
C PHE A 197 -25.51 17.71 -4.39
N ALA A 198 -26.56 17.66 -5.18
CA ALA A 198 -27.77 18.45 -5.03
C ALA A 198 -28.98 17.63 -5.50
N ASP A 199 -30.18 18.05 -5.13
CA ASP A 199 -31.38 17.46 -5.69
C ASP A 199 -31.42 17.70 -7.22
N SER A 200 -32.00 16.76 -7.98
CA SER A 200 -32.06 16.88 -9.44
C SER A 200 -32.89 18.08 -9.91
N SER A 201 -33.79 18.61 -9.07
CA SER A 201 -34.49 19.88 -9.31
C SER A 201 -33.56 21.10 -9.36
N ALA A 202 -32.34 21.01 -8.83
CA ALA A 202 -31.33 22.07 -8.85
C ALA A 202 -30.39 21.99 -10.07
N ASN A 203 -30.59 21.04 -11.00
CA ASN A 203 -29.80 20.94 -12.22
C ASN A 203 -29.79 22.26 -13.01
N GLY A 204 -28.63 22.66 -13.53
CA GLY A 204 -28.40 23.96 -14.16
C GLY A 204 -28.05 25.08 -13.16
N GLY A 205 -28.28 24.87 -11.86
CA GLY A 205 -27.87 25.80 -10.80
C GLY A 205 -26.35 25.99 -10.75
N LYS A 206 -25.91 27.22 -10.50
CA LYS A 206 -24.49 27.59 -10.41
C LYS A 206 -23.95 27.36 -8.99
N ILE A 207 -22.76 26.76 -8.92
CA ILE A 207 -21.95 26.66 -7.71
C ILE A 207 -20.63 27.39 -7.96
N THR A 208 -20.22 28.20 -7.01
CA THR A 208 -18.95 28.94 -7.02
C THR A 208 -18.11 28.52 -5.83
N GLY A 209 -16.79 28.55 -5.95
CA GLY A 209 -15.93 28.41 -4.79
C GLY A 209 -14.68 29.26 -4.87
N THR A 210 -14.11 29.54 -3.70
CA THR A 210 -12.85 30.29 -3.56
C THR A 210 -11.89 29.54 -2.66
N PHE A 211 -10.61 29.55 -3.02
CA PHE A 211 -9.54 28.94 -2.23
C PHE A 211 -8.20 29.59 -2.58
N MET A 212 -7.49 30.08 -1.57
CA MET A 212 -6.14 30.67 -1.71
C MET A 212 -5.99 31.65 -2.89
N GLY A 213 -6.96 32.57 -3.03
CA GLY A 213 -6.97 33.60 -4.09
C GLY A 213 -7.50 33.12 -5.45
N GLN A 214 -7.80 31.84 -5.61
CA GLN A 214 -8.45 31.29 -6.79
C GLN A 214 -9.98 31.32 -6.66
N THR A 215 -10.66 31.42 -7.80
CA THR A 215 -12.11 31.28 -7.93
C THR A 215 -12.42 30.22 -8.97
N ALA A 216 -13.35 29.31 -8.67
CA ALA A 216 -13.85 28.28 -9.57
C ALA A 216 -15.38 28.35 -9.66
N GLU A 217 -15.93 27.98 -10.81
CA GLU A 217 -17.37 27.94 -11.05
C GLU A 217 -17.76 26.66 -11.78
N THR A 218 -18.94 26.12 -11.47
CA THR A 218 -19.53 24.97 -12.17
C THR A 218 -21.06 25.08 -12.16
N THR A 219 -21.72 24.24 -12.96
CA THR A 219 -23.15 24.00 -12.87
C THR A 219 -23.45 22.60 -12.34
N ILE A 220 -24.60 22.44 -11.70
CA ILE A 220 -25.10 21.13 -11.25
C ILE A 220 -25.59 20.35 -12.47
N GLN A 221 -25.14 19.12 -12.61
CA GLN A 221 -25.54 18.20 -13.68
C GLN A 221 -25.84 16.84 -13.07
N ASN A 222 -27.03 16.29 -13.36
CA ASN A 222 -27.48 15.00 -12.85
C ASN A 222 -27.40 14.88 -11.31
N GLY A 223 -27.66 15.98 -10.60
CA GLY A 223 -27.57 16.04 -9.13
C GLY A 223 -26.15 16.03 -8.57
N GLU A 224 -25.12 16.18 -9.41
CA GLU A 224 -23.71 16.26 -9.02
C GLU A 224 -23.10 17.60 -9.49
N TRP A 225 -22.06 18.07 -8.80
CA TRP A 225 -21.29 19.24 -9.20
C TRP A 225 -19.81 19.06 -8.82
N MET A 226 -18.90 19.69 -9.56
CA MET A 226 -17.47 19.68 -9.26
C MET A 226 -16.83 21.03 -9.59
N LEU A 227 -16.22 21.64 -8.60
CA LEU A 227 -15.31 22.77 -8.74
C LEU A 227 -13.89 22.26 -9.02
N VAL A 228 -13.22 22.89 -9.98
CA VAL A 228 -11.80 22.68 -10.27
C VAL A 228 -11.10 24.03 -10.16
N PHE A 229 -10.17 24.14 -9.22
CA PHE A 229 -9.32 25.33 -9.06
C PHE A 229 -8.14 25.20 -10.04
N ASN A 230 -7.99 26.19 -10.93
CA ASN A 230 -7.21 26.05 -12.16
C ASN A 230 -5.70 26.20 -11.99
N ASP A 231 -5.22 26.60 -10.81
CA ASP A 231 -3.79 26.70 -10.52
C ASP A 231 -3.37 25.64 -9.50
N ALA A 232 -2.32 24.89 -9.84
CA ALA A 232 -1.68 23.97 -8.91
C ALA A 232 -0.98 24.76 -7.79
N LEU A 233 -1.18 24.31 -6.55
CA LEU A 233 -0.64 24.97 -5.36
C LEU A 233 0.64 24.28 -4.89
N SER A 234 1.57 25.08 -4.36
CA SER A 234 2.76 24.58 -3.65
C SER A 234 2.41 24.17 -2.22
N ALA A 235 3.28 23.39 -1.58
CA ALA A 235 3.12 23.00 -0.18
C ALA A 235 2.89 24.24 0.72
N ASN A 236 1.89 24.15 1.60
CA ASN A 236 1.55 25.19 2.55
C ASN A 236 1.01 24.58 3.84
N ALA A 237 1.82 24.66 4.90
CA ALA A 237 1.53 24.18 6.25
C ALA A 237 0.81 25.21 7.14
N ALA A 238 0.57 26.43 6.65
CA ALA A 238 -0.06 27.48 7.43
C ALA A 238 -1.53 27.14 7.67
N SER A 239 -1.97 27.26 8.92
CA SER A 239 -3.36 27.08 9.30
C SER A 239 -4.24 28.23 8.80
N GLY A 240 -5.54 27.98 8.67
CA GLY A 240 -6.55 29.01 8.40
C GLY A 240 -6.81 29.32 6.92
N ASN A 241 -6.33 28.48 5.99
CA ASN A 241 -6.82 28.55 4.61
C ASN A 241 -8.19 27.88 4.53
N ASP A 242 -9.21 28.63 4.16
CA ASP A 242 -10.57 28.13 4.03
C ASP A 242 -10.92 27.90 2.55
N ILE A 243 -11.58 26.77 2.26
CA ILE A 243 -12.30 26.59 0.99
C ILE A 243 -13.74 27.03 1.22
N ARG A 244 -14.18 28.06 0.52
CA ARG A 244 -15.59 28.52 0.56
C ARG A 244 -16.30 28.06 -0.69
N ILE A 245 -17.46 27.43 -0.54
CA ILE A 245 -18.29 26.91 -1.62
C ILE A 245 -19.68 27.49 -1.44
N PHE A 246 -20.23 28.13 -2.46
CA PHE A 246 -21.50 28.83 -2.32
C PHE A 246 -22.32 28.84 -3.61
N SER A 247 -23.63 28.98 -3.40
CA SER A 247 -24.63 29.35 -4.38
C SER A 247 -25.28 30.68 -3.96
N ASP A 248 -26.25 31.17 -4.72
CA ASP A 248 -27.03 32.35 -4.32
C ASP A 248 -27.87 32.13 -3.04
N TYR A 249 -28.02 30.88 -2.58
CA TYR A 249 -28.83 30.52 -1.42
C TYR A 249 -28.03 30.10 -0.18
N LYS A 250 -26.87 29.48 -0.36
CA LYS A 250 -26.15 28.78 0.72
C LYS A 250 -24.63 28.90 0.53
N GLU A 251 -23.91 29.00 1.65
CA GLU A 251 -22.45 28.87 1.73
C GLU A 251 -22.09 27.69 2.65
N VAL A 252 -21.10 26.91 2.23
CA VAL A 252 -20.41 25.89 3.02
C VAL A 252 -18.94 26.26 3.05
N VAL A 253 -18.33 26.25 4.23
CA VAL A 253 -16.91 26.54 4.40
C VAL A 253 -16.22 25.29 4.96
N LEU A 254 -15.13 24.87 4.33
CA LEU A 254 -14.20 23.88 4.86
C LEU A 254 -13.03 24.63 5.49
N HIS A 255 -12.88 24.52 6.80
CA HIS A 255 -11.91 25.28 7.56
C HIS A 255 -10.55 24.58 7.67
N ASP A 256 -9.48 25.37 7.75
CA ASP A 256 -8.12 24.91 8.04
C ASP A 256 -7.60 23.82 7.07
N VAL A 257 -7.72 24.09 5.77
CA VAL A 257 -7.23 23.22 4.70
C VAL A 257 -5.74 23.49 4.46
N LEU A 258 -4.91 22.46 4.57
CA LEU A 258 -3.50 22.53 4.21
C LEU A 258 -3.29 22.11 2.75
N VAL A 259 -2.17 22.53 2.16
CA VAL A 259 -1.73 22.05 0.83
C VAL A 259 -0.47 21.22 1.02
N GLY A 260 -0.49 19.95 0.64
CA GLY A 260 0.60 19.02 0.91
C GLY A 260 0.48 17.73 0.12
N ASP A 261 1.12 16.66 0.59
CA ASP A 261 1.04 15.35 -0.05
C ASP A 261 -0.06 14.50 0.61
N VAL A 262 -1.01 14.01 -0.19
CA VAL A 262 -2.11 13.16 0.26
C VAL A 262 -1.79 11.71 -0.07
N TYR A 263 -1.67 10.87 0.95
CA TYR A 263 -1.39 9.45 0.82
C TYR A 263 -2.58 8.62 1.28
N MET A 264 -2.73 7.43 0.69
CA MET A 264 -3.61 6.39 1.21
C MET A 264 -2.80 5.29 1.88
N VAL A 265 -3.13 4.93 3.11
CA VAL A 265 -2.68 3.69 3.75
C VAL A 265 -3.76 2.63 3.57
N ILE A 266 -3.42 1.57 2.83
CA ILE A 266 -4.35 0.51 2.44
C ILE A 266 -3.79 -0.84 2.86
N GLY A 267 -4.64 -1.70 3.39
CA GLY A 267 -4.29 -3.10 3.55
C GLY A 267 -5.07 -3.82 4.63
N GLN A 268 -4.52 -4.91 5.13
CA GLN A 268 -5.23 -5.77 6.08
C GLN A 268 -4.86 -5.48 7.55
N SER A 269 -4.72 -6.51 8.37
CA SER A 269 -4.47 -6.38 9.81
C SER A 269 -3.17 -5.63 10.16
N ASN A 270 -2.14 -5.68 9.32
CA ASN A 270 -0.91 -4.92 9.53
C ASN A 270 -1.04 -3.42 9.18
N ALA A 271 -1.94 -3.06 8.24
CA ALA A 271 -2.34 -1.67 8.02
C ALA A 271 -3.28 -1.19 9.13
N ALA A 272 -4.20 -2.04 9.59
CA ALA A 272 -5.16 -1.75 10.66
C ALA A 272 -4.54 -1.71 12.08
N TYR A 273 -3.33 -2.25 12.24
CA TYR A 273 -2.56 -2.20 13.48
C TYR A 273 -2.36 -0.74 13.90
N ASP A 274 -2.97 -0.35 15.01
CA ASP A 274 -3.09 1.05 15.42
C ASP A 274 -1.95 1.52 16.34
N MET A 275 -1.84 2.84 16.53
CA MET A 275 -0.82 3.44 17.41
C MET A 275 -0.96 3.00 18.87
N ASN A 276 -2.16 2.70 19.36
CA ASN A 276 -2.35 2.22 20.73
C ASN A 276 -1.75 0.81 20.92
N ALA A 277 -1.93 -0.07 19.93
CA ALA A 277 -1.24 -1.36 19.88
C ALA A 277 0.27 -1.15 19.79
N HIS A 278 0.74 -0.28 18.88
CA HIS A 278 2.16 0.04 18.73
C HIS A 278 2.80 0.41 20.07
N TRP A 279 2.28 1.43 20.76
CA TRP A 279 2.80 1.88 22.05
C TRP A 279 2.65 0.88 23.20
N SER A 280 1.85 -0.18 23.04
CA SER A 280 1.65 -1.20 24.07
C SER A 280 2.59 -2.40 23.91
N PHE A 281 3.13 -2.60 22.70
CA PHE A 281 3.85 -3.83 22.34
C PHE A 281 5.28 -3.59 21.83
N VAL A 282 5.72 -2.33 21.73
CA VAL A 282 7.12 -2.00 21.45
C VAL A 282 7.88 -1.64 22.71
N ASP A 283 9.20 -1.77 22.67
CA ASP A 283 10.07 -1.50 23.81
C ASP A 283 10.19 0.01 24.13
N SER A 284 10.90 0.31 25.23
CA SER A 284 11.13 1.69 25.67
C SER A 284 11.93 2.53 24.67
N SER A 285 12.78 1.91 23.85
CA SER A 285 13.59 2.61 22.85
C SER A 285 12.73 3.06 21.67
N ASP A 286 11.82 2.21 21.20
CA ASP A 286 10.89 2.55 20.12
C ASP A 286 9.87 3.60 20.58
N THR A 287 9.28 3.39 21.77
CA THR A 287 8.41 4.41 22.37
C THR A 287 9.12 5.73 22.64
N ALA A 288 10.45 5.75 22.81
CA ALA A 288 11.22 7.00 22.90
C ALA A 288 11.41 7.72 21.55
N ARG A 289 11.34 7.01 20.42
CA ARG A 289 11.39 7.61 19.06
C ARG A 289 10.07 8.24 18.66
N CYS A 290 8.95 7.65 19.10
CA CYS A 290 7.62 8.22 18.96
C CYS A 290 6.85 8.23 20.31
N PRO A 291 7.23 9.11 21.26
CA PRO A 291 6.54 9.23 22.53
C PRO A 291 5.05 9.48 22.36
N ARG A 292 4.23 8.90 23.25
CA ARG A 292 2.79 9.18 23.33
C ARG A 292 2.48 10.68 23.38
N ASN A 293 3.43 11.48 23.89
CA ASN A 293 3.27 12.92 24.07
C ASN A 293 4.16 13.83 23.21
N SER A 294 4.70 13.37 22.09
CA SER A 294 5.49 14.21 21.18
C SER A 294 4.73 14.59 19.90
N ASP A 295 5.24 15.61 19.19
CA ASP A 295 4.94 15.88 17.77
C ASP A 295 3.52 16.36 17.40
N TYR A 296 2.78 16.94 18.35
CA TYR A 296 1.38 17.40 18.12
C TYR A 296 1.22 18.58 17.16
N ASN A 297 2.31 19.27 16.83
CA ASN A 297 2.30 20.45 15.96
C ASN A 297 2.76 20.14 14.53
N LEU A 298 3.04 18.88 14.21
CA LEU A 298 3.36 18.52 12.83
C LEU A 298 2.13 18.77 11.94
N PRO A 299 2.31 19.30 10.71
CA PRO A 299 1.22 19.56 9.77
C PRO A 299 0.67 18.26 9.15
N ILE A 300 0.18 17.35 10.00
CA ILE A 300 -0.39 16.06 9.63
C ILE A 300 -1.89 16.09 9.89
N ARG A 301 -2.67 15.65 8.90
CA ARG A 301 -4.09 15.38 9.03
C ARG A 301 -4.37 13.92 8.68
N ILE A 302 -5.22 13.28 9.47
CA ILE A 302 -5.61 11.89 9.26
C ILE A 302 -7.08 11.81 8.89
N ASN A 303 -7.43 10.88 8.00
CA ASN A 303 -8.78 10.55 7.61
C ASN A 303 -9.03 9.06 7.87
N TYR A 304 -9.81 8.74 8.90
CA TYR A 304 -10.09 7.36 9.31
C TYR A 304 -11.48 6.92 8.85
N ASN A 305 -11.54 5.85 8.04
CA ASN A 305 -12.81 5.39 7.46
C ASN A 305 -13.29 4.04 8.02
N THR A 306 -12.38 3.11 8.31
CA THR A 306 -12.72 1.69 8.47
C THR A 306 -12.81 1.17 9.91
N GLN A 307 -12.54 1.99 10.94
CA GLN A 307 -12.43 1.52 12.34
C GLN A 307 -13.61 0.66 12.86
N ASN A 308 -14.87 0.96 12.49
CA ASN A 308 -16.02 0.17 12.96
C ASN A 308 -16.31 -1.08 12.11
N VAL A 309 -15.64 -1.23 10.95
CA VAL A 309 -15.70 -2.46 10.12
C VAL A 309 -14.48 -3.36 10.34
N ARG A 310 -13.46 -2.93 11.10
CA ARG A 310 -12.28 -3.73 11.45
C ARG A 310 -12.59 -5.02 12.22
N ASN A 311 -13.59 -4.96 13.09
CA ASN A 311 -13.87 -6.00 14.09
C ASN A 311 -15.35 -6.43 14.15
N THR A 312 -16.15 -6.20 13.09
CA THR A 312 -17.58 -6.54 13.13
C THR A 312 -17.95 -7.60 12.10
N SER A 313 -18.77 -8.53 12.54
CA SER A 313 -19.24 -9.71 11.82
C SER A 313 -20.29 -9.42 10.72
N VAL A 314 -20.45 -8.19 10.19
CA VAL A 314 -21.34 -7.97 9.03
C VAL A 314 -21.01 -6.72 8.18
N LYS A 315 -20.74 -6.88 6.88
CA LYS A 315 -21.51 -6.40 5.70
C LYS A 315 -20.71 -6.57 4.39
N ARG A 316 -21.43 -6.67 3.27
CA ARG A 316 -21.24 -7.62 2.17
C ARG A 316 -20.93 -6.91 0.84
N GLY A 317 -20.07 -7.49 0.00
CA GLY A 317 -19.65 -6.89 -1.28
C GLY A 317 -20.70 -6.93 -2.40
N THR A 318 -21.22 -5.79 -2.84
CA THR A 318 -22.04 -5.70 -4.06
C THR A 318 -21.19 -5.18 -5.23
N ALA A 319 -21.76 -5.10 -6.43
CA ALA A 319 -21.13 -4.40 -7.56
C ALA A 319 -21.36 -2.88 -7.51
N GLU A 320 -22.18 -2.38 -6.58
CA GLU A 320 -22.51 -0.96 -6.51
C GLU A 320 -21.37 -0.20 -5.83
N GLU A 321 -20.82 0.80 -6.53
CA GLU A 321 -19.84 1.72 -5.97
C GLU A 321 -20.56 2.85 -5.23
N ALA A 322 -20.18 3.07 -3.96
CA ALA A 322 -20.70 4.18 -3.19
C ALA A 322 -20.22 5.49 -3.83
N LYS A 323 -21.16 6.37 -4.16
CA LYS A 323 -20.85 7.71 -4.65
C LYS A 323 -20.22 8.60 -3.59
N ASP A 324 -20.46 8.29 -2.31
CA ASP A 324 -20.05 9.12 -1.19
C ASP A 324 -19.80 8.26 0.06
N LEU A 325 -19.01 8.78 1.00
CA LEU A 325 -18.80 8.11 2.27
C LEU A 325 -20.08 8.12 3.11
N THR A 326 -20.30 7.05 3.86
CA THR A 326 -21.43 6.95 4.80
C THR A 326 -21.27 7.85 6.04
N ARG A 327 -20.08 8.41 6.27
CA ARG A 327 -19.74 9.26 7.42
C ARG A 327 -19.15 10.58 6.98
N THR A 328 -19.47 11.64 7.70
CA THR A 328 -18.89 12.97 7.55
C THR A 328 -17.79 13.22 8.59
N ASN A 329 -17.03 14.31 8.43
CA ASN A 329 -16.06 14.80 9.40
C ASN A 329 -14.98 13.76 9.77
N THR A 330 -14.49 13.02 8.77
CA THR A 330 -13.48 11.96 8.95
C THR A 330 -12.07 12.52 9.04
N TRP A 331 -11.81 13.73 8.51
CA TRP A 331 -10.52 14.40 8.68
C TRP A 331 -10.34 14.94 10.11
N LYS A 332 -9.13 14.79 10.65
CA LYS A 332 -8.70 15.30 11.95
C LYS A 332 -7.25 15.76 11.94
N ILE A 333 -6.96 16.75 12.78
CA ILE A 333 -5.59 17.04 13.22
C ILE A 333 -5.03 15.82 13.95
N ALA A 334 -3.78 15.45 13.64
CA ALA A 334 -3.07 14.31 14.24
C ALA A 334 -2.61 14.57 15.70
N THR A 335 -3.57 14.81 16.59
CA THR A 335 -3.35 14.89 18.04
C THR A 335 -3.23 13.49 18.65
N GLN A 336 -2.69 13.39 19.87
CA GLN A 336 -2.57 12.12 20.60
C GLN A 336 -3.85 11.28 20.58
N SER A 337 -4.98 11.92 20.90
CA SER A 337 -6.26 11.22 21.03
C SER A 337 -6.78 10.74 19.69
N ASN A 338 -6.52 11.51 18.62
CA ASN A 338 -7.02 11.18 17.28
C ASN A 338 -6.19 10.07 16.63
N ILE A 339 -4.87 10.04 16.85
CA ILE A 339 -4.00 9.03 16.24
C ILE A 339 -4.06 7.67 16.96
N ALA A 340 -4.57 7.62 18.19
CA ALA A 340 -4.52 6.40 19.02
C ALA A 340 -5.14 5.17 18.34
N SER A 341 -6.25 5.34 17.60
CA SER A 341 -6.90 4.26 16.84
C SER A 341 -6.57 4.26 15.34
N PHE A 342 -5.70 5.17 14.90
CA PHE A 342 -5.24 5.26 13.52
C PHE A 342 -4.07 4.30 13.25
N SER A 343 -3.94 3.88 12.00
CA SER A 343 -2.89 3.02 11.46
C SER A 343 -1.51 3.49 11.92
N ALA A 344 -0.79 2.62 12.62
CA ALA A 344 0.55 2.93 13.08
C ALA A 344 1.51 3.14 11.91
N ILE A 345 1.49 2.26 10.90
CA ILE A 345 2.34 2.41 9.72
C ILE A 345 2.01 3.71 8.97
N GLY A 346 0.73 4.06 8.84
CA GLY A 346 0.29 5.29 8.18
C GLY A 346 0.72 6.56 8.92
N TYR A 347 0.49 6.64 10.23
CA TYR A 347 0.90 7.82 11.02
C TYR A 347 2.42 7.94 11.11
N LEU A 348 3.13 6.84 11.39
CA LEU A 348 4.59 6.86 11.49
C LEU A 348 5.23 7.23 10.14
N PHE A 349 4.66 6.82 9.01
CA PHE A 349 5.11 7.25 7.68
C PHE A 349 4.97 8.76 7.55
N ALA A 350 3.77 9.30 7.82
CA ALA A 350 3.50 10.73 7.71
C ALA A 350 4.43 11.55 8.62
N ARG A 351 4.61 11.11 9.87
CA ARG A 351 5.50 11.73 10.85
C ARG A 351 6.94 11.76 10.35
N ASN A 352 7.49 10.63 9.93
CA ASN A 352 8.86 10.56 9.45
C ASN A 352 9.04 11.40 8.17
N TYR A 353 8.09 11.38 7.24
CA TYR A 353 8.15 12.21 6.03
C TYR A 353 8.20 13.71 6.36
N VAL A 354 7.29 14.18 7.21
CA VAL A 354 7.27 15.58 7.66
C VAL A 354 8.61 15.96 8.33
N GLN A 355 9.18 15.08 9.16
CA GLN A 355 10.47 15.34 9.80
C GLN A 355 11.62 15.39 8.79
N LEU A 356 11.66 14.47 7.82
CA LEU A 356 12.69 14.43 6.78
C LEU A 356 12.63 15.65 5.84
N THR A 357 11.45 16.24 5.68
CA THR A 357 11.24 17.49 4.90
C THR A 357 11.35 18.77 5.74
N GLY A 358 11.78 18.66 7.01
CA GLY A 358 11.94 19.82 7.91
C GLY A 358 10.63 20.51 8.28
N GLY A 359 9.49 19.81 8.16
CA GLY A 359 8.16 20.35 8.46
C GLY A 359 7.53 21.17 7.33
N THR A 360 8.16 21.22 6.15
CA THR A 360 7.72 22.10 5.04
C THR A 360 6.59 21.51 4.21
N VAL A 361 6.45 20.18 4.19
CA VAL A 361 5.42 19.48 3.42
C VAL A 361 4.38 18.87 4.37
N PRO A 362 3.15 19.41 4.42
CA PRO A 362 2.04 18.78 5.14
C PRO A 362 1.69 17.40 4.57
N ILE A 363 1.16 16.51 5.42
CA ILE A 363 0.70 15.18 5.01
C ILE A 363 -0.76 14.98 5.36
N GLY A 364 -1.56 14.59 4.37
CA GLY A 364 -2.88 14.00 4.56
C GLY A 364 -2.77 12.48 4.46
N MET A 365 -3.23 11.73 5.46
CA MET A 365 -3.22 10.26 5.44
C MET A 365 -4.64 9.69 5.50
N ILE A 366 -5.07 9.05 4.41
CA ILE A 366 -6.39 8.40 4.30
C ILE A 366 -6.23 6.91 4.59
N GLU A 367 -6.99 6.41 5.54
CA GLU A 367 -6.91 5.03 6.01
C GLU A 367 -8.10 4.20 5.52
N ILE A 368 -7.77 3.11 4.80
CA ILE A 368 -8.71 2.11 4.29
C ILE A 368 -8.14 0.72 4.57
N ASP A 369 -8.61 0.08 5.63
CA ASP A 369 -8.09 -1.22 6.05
C ASP A 369 -9.17 -2.20 6.53
N GLY A 370 -8.80 -3.48 6.66
CA GLY A 370 -9.63 -4.46 7.36
C GLY A 370 -8.90 -5.74 7.73
N ASN A 371 -9.16 -6.27 8.92
CA ASN A 371 -8.49 -7.49 9.41
C ASN A 371 -8.79 -8.69 8.50
N GLY A 372 -7.74 -9.44 8.13
CA GLY A 372 -7.85 -10.67 7.33
C GLY A 372 -8.42 -10.52 5.91
N GLN A 373 -8.41 -9.29 5.37
CA GLN A 373 -8.98 -9.00 4.06
C GLN A 373 -8.00 -9.41 2.95
N PRO A 374 -8.42 -10.26 2.00
CA PRO A 374 -7.60 -10.57 0.82
C PRO A 374 -7.62 -9.41 -0.19
N LEU A 375 -6.70 -9.44 -1.15
CA LEU A 375 -6.56 -8.44 -2.22
C LEU A 375 -7.92 -8.16 -2.89
N GLY A 376 -8.72 -9.21 -3.12
CA GLY A 376 -10.05 -9.13 -3.72
C GLY A 376 -11.03 -8.16 -3.04
N ALA A 377 -10.85 -7.83 -1.76
CA ALA A 377 -11.71 -6.86 -1.06
C ALA A 377 -11.44 -5.40 -1.48
N PHE A 378 -10.25 -5.12 -2.01
CA PHE A 378 -9.77 -3.79 -2.38
C PHE A 378 -9.82 -3.52 -3.89
N LEU A 379 -10.30 -4.49 -4.67
CA LEU A 379 -10.36 -4.37 -6.13
C LEU A 379 -11.60 -3.61 -6.57
N CYS A 380 -11.42 -2.72 -7.55
CA CYS A 380 -12.52 -2.17 -8.33
C CYS A 380 -13.21 -3.25 -9.16
N ASN A 381 -14.45 -2.98 -9.56
CA ASN A 381 -15.27 -3.93 -10.31
C ASN A 381 -14.58 -4.43 -11.58
N ASP A 382 -13.99 -3.52 -12.37
CA ASP A 382 -13.33 -3.86 -13.64
C ASP A 382 -12.18 -4.85 -13.46
N VAL A 383 -11.31 -4.63 -12.46
CA VAL A 383 -10.17 -5.52 -12.19
C VAL A 383 -10.66 -6.85 -11.62
N ALA A 384 -11.61 -6.82 -10.68
CA ALA A 384 -12.17 -8.05 -10.12
C ALA A 384 -12.84 -8.92 -11.19
N GLU A 385 -13.55 -8.32 -12.14
CA GLU A 385 -14.20 -9.02 -13.25
C GLU A 385 -13.22 -9.52 -14.30
N ARG A 386 -12.20 -8.72 -14.64
CA ARG A 386 -11.14 -9.10 -15.58
C ARG A 386 -10.39 -10.33 -15.08
N PHE A 387 -10.05 -10.35 -13.79
CA PHE A 387 -9.25 -11.42 -13.20
C PHE A 387 -10.07 -12.49 -12.47
N LYS A 388 -11.41 -12.39 -12.41
CA LYS A 388 -12.27 -13.38 -11.74
C LYS A 388 -11.78 -13.69 -10.32
N THR A 389 -11.45 -12.64 -9.57
CA THR A 389 -10.94 -12.73 -8.19
C THR A 389 -12.05 -13.03 -7.18
N ASP A 390 -13.30 -12.89 -7.60
CA ASP A 390 -14.49 -13.18 -6.82
C ASP A 390 -15.59 -13.83 -7.66
N THR A 391 -16.66 -14.23 -6.99
CA THR A 391 -17.86 -14.81 -7.59
C THR A 391 -19.08 -14.33 -6.83
N TYR A 392 -20.14 -13.98 -7.56
CA TYR A 392 -21.41 -13.62 -6.93
C TYR A 392 -22.08 -14.86 -6.32
N ASN A 393 -22.35 -14.83 -5.02
CA ASN A 393 -23.08 -15.88 -4.33
C ASN A 393 -24.55 -15.47 -4.20
N SER A 394 -25.43 -16.10 -4.98
CA SER A 394 -26.86 -15.77 -5.05
C SER A 394 -27.62 -16.04 -3.74
N SER A 395 -27.25 -17.07 -2.98
CA SER A 395 -27.85 -17.36 -1.66
C SER A 395 -27.49 -16.30 -0.62
N LYS A 396 -26.32 -15.69 -0.77
CA LYS A 396 -25.77 -14.67 0.12
C LYS A 396 -26.16 -13.24 -0.30
N GLY A 397 -26.30 -13.01 -1.61
CA GLY A 397 -26.61 -11.71 -2.21
C GLY A 397 -25.40 -10.80 -2.38
N TYR A 398 -24.19 -11.36 -2.50
CA TYR A 398 -22.93 -10.59 -2.60
C TYR A 398 -21.78 -11.39 -3.20
N TYR A 399 -20.72 -10.69 -3.60
CA TYR A 399 -19.47 -11.26 -4.09
C TYR A 399 -18.61 -11.81 -2.97
N VAL A 400 -18.13 -13.04 -3.19
CA VAL A 400 -17.18 -13.73 -2.31
C VAL A 400 -15.88 -13.96 -3.07
N THR A 401 -14.76 -13.75 -2.41
CA THR A 401 -13.41 -13.97 -2.90
C THR A 401 -12.78 -15.16 -2.18
N THR A 402 -11.54 -15.50 -2.49
CA THR A 402 -10.78 -16.55 -1.81
C THR A 402 -9.85 -15.91 -0.76
N GLY A 403 -9.64 -16.56 0.39
CA GLY A 403 -8.79 -16.05 1.47
C GLY A 403 -9.43 -16.19 2.85
N VAL A 404 -8.76 -15.66 3.88
CA VAL A 404 -9.16 -15.82 5.30
C VAL A 404 -10.56 -15.25 5.56
N ASN A 405 -10.84 -14.03 5.07
CA ASN A 405 -12.17 -13.40 5.16
C ASN A 405 -12.82 -13.23 3.77
N ALA A 406 -13.00 -14.36 3.08
CA ALA A 406 -13.58 -14.52 1.74
C ALA A 406 -14.95 -13.84 1.46
N ASP A 407 -15.68 -13.35 2.45
CA ASP A 407 -17.05 -12.83 2.29
C ASP A 407 -17.14 -11.32 1.94
N HIS A 408 -16.04 -10.71 1.49
CA HIS A 408 -15.92 -9.25 1.29
C HIS A 408 -15.43 -8.83 -0.10
N GLY A 409 -15.68 -9.62 -1.15
CA GLY A 409 -15.23 -9.26 -2.51
C GLY A 409 -15.65 -7.83 -2.89
N ARG A 410 -14.69 -7.00 -3.31
CA ARG A 410 -14.85 -5.58 -3.71
C ARG A 410 -15.36 -4.62 -2.64
N PHE A 411 -15.70 -5.10 -1.44
CA PHE A 411 -16.43 -4.31 -0.44
C PHE A 411 -15.66 -3.07 0.00
N LEU A 412 -14.36 -3.20 0.31
CA LEU A 412 -13.57 -2.07 0.79
C LEU A 412 -13.34 -1.05 -0.31
N TYR A 413 -13.15 -1.51 -1.55
CA TYR A 413 -13.08 -0.59 -2.68
C TYR A 413 -14.40 0.17 -2.85
N ASN A 414 -15.50 -0.55 -3.03
CA ASN A 414 -16.78 0.05 -3.41
C ASN A 414 -17.31 1.02 -2.33
N GLU A 415 -17.13 0.72 -1.05
CA GLU A 415 -17.65 1.55 0.04
C GLU A 415 -16.70 2.67 0.51
N PHE A 416 -15.39 2.42 0.49
CA PHE A 416 -14.42 3.30 1.16
C PHE A 416 -13.37 3.88 0.23
N MET A 417 -13.16 3.32 -0.97
CA MET A 417 -12.19 3.84 -1.93
C MET A 417 -12.84 4.59 -3.09
N ALA A 418 -13.91 4.04 -3.67
CA ALA A 418 -14.64 4.64 -4.78
C ALA A 418 -15.07 6.10 -4.50
N PRO A 419 -15.50 6.48 -3.27
CA PRO A 419 -15.79 7.88 -2.95
C PRO A 419 -14.60 8.83 -3.14
N PHE A 420 -13.36 8.34 -3.04
CA PHE A 420 -12.13 9.12 -3.23
C PHE A 420 -11.59 9.08 -4.66
N ALA A 421 -12.20 8.36 -5.60
CA ALA A 421 -11.65 8.10 -6.93
C ALA A 421 -11.33 9.36 -7.75
N ARG A 422 -11.83 10.54 -7.35
CA ARG A 422 -11.60 11.84 -8.01
C ARG A 422 -10.62 12.74 -7.25
N MET A 423 -10.12 12.30 -6.10
CA MET A 423 -9.16 13.04 -5.26
C MET A 423 -7.74 12.74 -5.75
N PRO A 424 -6.96 13.77 -6.15
CA PRO A 424 -5.56 13.54 -6.43
C PRO A 424 -4.79 13.08 -5.19
N ILE A 425 -3.83 12.17 -5.38
CA ILE A 425 -2.99 11.61 -4.31
C ILE A 425 -1.51 11.60 -4.73
N ALA A 426 -0.63 11.73 -3.74
CA ALA A 426 0.82 11.61 -3.87
C ALA A 426 1.32 10.16 -3.85
N GLY A 427 0.49 9.20 -3.41
CA GLY A 427 0.86 7.79 -3.46
C GLY A 427 0.05 6.89 -2.53
N ILE A 428 0.41 5.60 -2.55
CA ILE A 428 -0.24 4.55 -1.75
C ILE A 428 0.81 3.84 -0.90
N LEU A 429 0.53 3.67 0.39
CA LEU A 429 1.24 2.77 1.29
C LEU A 429 0.40 1.50 1.46
N TRP A 430 0.91 0.39 0.93
CA TRP A 430 0.21 -0.89 0.85
C TRP A 430 0.79 -1.92 1.82
N TYR A 431 -0.03 -2.44 2.74
CA TYR A 431 0.39 -3.50 3.66
C TYR A 431 -0.65 -4.63 3.70
N GLN A 432 -0.55 -5.52 2.71
CA GLN A 432 -1.45 -6.65 2.55
C GLN A 432 -0.77 -7.81 1.82
N GLY A 433 -1.29 -9.03 2.05
CA GLY A 433 -1.02 -10.24 1.27
C GLY A 433 -1.06 -11.49 2.14
N GLU A 434 -1.07 -11.35 3.46
CA GLU A 434 -1.11 -12.48 4.39
C GLU A 434 -2.40 -13.29 4.26
N SER A 435 -3.46 -12.76 3.66
CA SER A 435 -4.71 -13.49 3.39
C SER A 435 -4.76 -14.15 2.00
N ASP A 436 -3.77 -13.88 1.14
CA ASP A 436 -3.64 -14.39 -0.23
C ASP A 436 -2.53 -15.45 -0.34
N TYR A 437 -2.16 -16.07 0.78
CA TYR A 437 -1.05 -17.03 0.88
C TYR A 437 -1.23 -18.29 0.02
N SER A 438 -2.46 -18.61 -0.42
CA SER A 438 -2.72 -19.85 -1.15
C SER A 438 -1.93 -19.86 -2.47
N GLY A 439 -1.46 -21.04 -2.90
CA GLY A 439 -0.67 -21.12 -4.14
C GLY A 439 -1.40 -20.54 -5.36
N ARG A 440 -2.73 -20.62 -5.42
CA ARG A 440 -3.53 -19.98 -6.49
C ARG A 440 -3.47 -18.46 -6.42
N GLU A 441 -3.76 -17.88 -5.26
CA GLU A 441 -3.82 -16.41 -5.10
C GLU A 441 -2.43 -15.79 -5.18
N ALA A 442 -1.45 -16.33 -4.47
CA ALA A 442 -0.07 -15.87 -4.50
C ALA A 442 0.51 -15.87 -5.94
N ASN A 443 0.14 -16.86 -6.76
CA ASN A 443 0.61 -16.93 -8.14
C ASN A 443 0.14 -15.78 -9.03
N ARG A 444 -1.06 -15.27 -8.76
CA ARG A 444 -1.73 -14.23 -9.55
C ARG A 444 -1.62 -12.85 -8.92
N TYR A 445 -1.16 -12.77 -7.68
CA TYR A 445 -1.11 -11.55 -6.88
C TYR A 445 -0.46 -10.39 -7.63
N GLY A 446 0.72 -10.60 -8.21
CA GLY A 446 1.45 -9.54 -8.92
C GLY A 446 0.68 -8.94 -10.09
N GLU A 447 0.11 -9.78 -10.96
CA GLU A 447 -0.67 -9.33 -12.12
C GLU A 447 -1.98 -8.63 -11.74
N VAL A 448 -2.67 -9.13 -10.70
CA VAL A 448 -3.91 -8.53 -10.20
C VAL A 448 -3.62 -7.19 -9.53
N PHE A 449 -2.58 -7.13 -8.70
CA PHE A 449 -2.16 -5.93 -7.98
C PHE A 449 -1.70 -4.83 -8.93
N THR A 450 -0.88 -5.15 -9.94
CA THR A 450 -0.41 -4.15 -10.91
C THR A 450 -1.56 -3.61 -11.76
N ALA A 451 -2.51 -4.44 -12.17
CA ALA A 451 -3.71 -3.98 -12.87
C ALA A 451 -4.59 -3.08 -11.99
N TYR A 452 -4.65 -3.35 -10.68
CA TYR A 452 -5.31 -2.47 -9.73
C TYR A 452 -4.59 -1.12 -9.59
N VAL A 453 -3.26 -1.11 -9.51
CA VAL A 453 -2.48 0.13 -9.50
C VAL A 453 -2.71 0.93 -10.78
N GLU A 454 -2.66 0.30 -11.95
CA GLU A 454 -2.96 0.94 -13.24
C GLU A 454 -4.34 1.58 -13.27
N TYR A 455 -5.36 0.89 -12.73
CA TYR A 455 -6.71 1.42 -12.60
C TYR A 455 -6.72 2.66 -11.69
N MET A 456 -6.09 2.59 -10.51
CA MET A 456 -6.04 3.71 -9.54
C MET A 456 -5.32 4.94 -10.13
N ARG A 457 -4.24 4.71 -10.89
CA ARG A 457 -3.52 5.73 -11.68
C ARG A 457 -4.37 6.33 -12.80
N GLY A 458 -5.44 5.67 -13.22
CA GLY A 458 -6.42 6.19 -14.17
C GLY A 458 -7.54 7.03 -13.57
N THR A 459 -7.75 6.96 -12.26
CA THR A 459 -8.89 7.63 -11.61
C THR A 459 -8.47 8.86 -10.80
N HIS A 460 -7.41 8.77 -9.99
CA HIS A 460 -7.11 9.79 -8.97
C HIS A 460 -6.42 11.05 -9.52
N ASN A 461 -5.37 10.88 -10.32
CA ASN A 461 -4.58 12.00 -10.85
C ASN A 461 -4.87 12.18 -12.35
N THR A 462 -5.13 13.42 -12.75
CA THR A 462 -5.37 13.75 -14.17
C THR A 462 -4.11 14.23 -14.87
N ASN A 463 -3.12 14.77 -14.15
CA ASN A 463 -1.88 15.28 -14.74
C ASN A 463 -0.68 14.35 -14.45
N ASN A 464 -0.51 13.90 -13.20
CA ASN A 464 0.56 12.98 -12.80
C ASN A 464 0.00 11.61 -12.42
N ARG A 465 -0.26 10.79 -13.45
CA ARG A 465 -0.85 9.46 -13.27
C ARG A 465 0.08 8.47 -12.58
N ASP A 466 1.38 8.70 -12.56
CA ASP A 466 2.36 7.70 -12.13
C ASP A 466 2.76 7.84 -10.66
N PHE A 467 1.79 8.09 -9.78
CA PHE A 467 2.06 8.15 -8.34
C PHE A 467 2.69 6.83 -7.84
N PRO A 468 3.60 6.91 -6.86
CA PRO A 468 4.31 5.77 -6.31
C PRO A 468 3.44 4.92 -5.39
N VAL A 469 3.70 3.62 -5.39
CA VAL A 469 3.10 2.67 -4.45
C VAL A 469 4.21 2.00 -3.65
N TYR A 470 4.15 2.14 -2.32
CA TYR A 470 5.09 1.59 -1.36
C TYR A 470 4.47 0.36 -0.72
N PHE A 471 4.92 -0.84 -1.08
CA PHE A 471 4.37 -2.08 -0.53
C PHE A 471 5.32 -2.71 0.48
N VAL A 472 4.78 -3.13 1.63
CA VAL A 472 5.59 -3.63 2.73
C VAL A 472 5.89 -5.12 2.56
N GLU A 473 7.19 -5.46 2.51
CA GLU A 473 7.64 -6.85 2.54
C GLU A 473 7.31 -7.48 3.90
N PHE A 474 6.82 -8.72 3.92
CA PHE A 474 6.66 -9.46 5.16
C PHE A 474 8.02 -9.74 5.80
N PRO A 475 8.21 -9.46 7.11
CA PRO A 475 9.40 -9.91 7.80
C PRO A 475 9.45 -11.44 7.81
N THR A 476 10.61 -11.96 8.16
CA THR A 476 10.81 -13.40 8.33
C THR A 476 10.15 -13.83 9.65
N MET A 477 9.55 -15.03 9.68
CA MET A 477 8.74 -15.51 10.81
C MET A 477 9.42 -16.69 11.50
N TYR A 478 9.45 -16.66 12.84
CA TYR A 478 10.16 -17.63 13.67
C TYR A 478 9.30 -18.83 14.10
N THR A 479 8.14 -18.60 14.73
CA THR A 479 7.34 -19.68 15.35
C THR A 479 5.84 -19.44 15.35
N ALA A 480 5.07 -20.51 15.17
CA ALA A 480 3.62 -20.51 15.34
C ALA A 480 3.18 -20.04 16.72
N PRO A 481 2.18 -19.13 16.82
CA PRO A 481 1.63 -18.76 18.12
C PRO A 481 1.11 -20.02 18.83
N ALA A 482 1.28 -20.08 20.16
CA ALA A 482 0.84 -21.21 20.97
C ALA A 482 -0.68 -21.43 20.84
N GLY A 483 -1.10 -22.70 20.70
CA GLY A 483 -2.51 -23.08 20.51
C GLY A 483 -2.94 -23.27 19.05
N TYR A 484 -2.09 -22.95 18.07
CA TYR A 484 -2.32 -23.26 16.66
C TYR A 484 -1.47 -24.45 16.22
N THR A 485 -2.08 -25.63 16.15
CA THR A 485 -1.38 -26.89 15.85
C THR A 485 -1.31 -27.25 14.37
N SER A 486 -1.95 -26.50 13.47
CA SER A 486 -1.90 -26.81 12.04
C SER A 486 -2.33 -25.65 11.12
N THR A 487 -1.53 -25.47 10.07
CA THR A 487 -1.90 -25.18 8.67
C THR A 487 -2.37 -23.80 8.17
N TRP A 488 -2.72 -22.77 8.95
CA TRP A 488 -3.18 -21.49 8.35
C TRP A 488 -2.20 -20.31 8.46
N ALA A 489 -1.41 -20.20 9.54
CA ALA A 489 -0.52 -19.05 9.77
C ALA A 489 0.94 -19.23 9.26
N TYR A 490 1.27 -20.39 8.68
CA TYR A 490 2.63 -20.76 8.23
C TYR A 490 2.70 -21.19 6.77
N MET A 491 1.59 -21.03 6.04
CA MET A 491 1.53 -21.31 4.62
C MET A 491 2.39 -20.30 3.87
N ASP A 492 3.51 -20.78 3.33
CA ASP A 492 4.40 -20.16 2.34
C ASP A 492 4.38 -18.62 2.24
N VAL A 493 4.42 -17.92 3.37
CA VAL A 493 4.42 -16.45 3.43
C VAL A 493 5.66 -15.92 2.70
N GLY A 494 6.73 -16.71 2.70
CA GLY A 494 7.91 -16.48 1.87
C GLY A 494 7.63 -16.56 0.36
N TYR A 495 6.77 -17.48 -0.12
CA TYR A 495 6.37 -17.54 -1.53
C TYR A 495 5.59 -16.31 -1.98
N ILE A 496 4.53 -15.93 -1.25
CA ILE A 496 3.80 -14.68 -1.58
C ILE A 496 4.70 -13.45 -1.44
N ARG A 497 5.59 -13.42 -0.45
CA ARG A 497 6.62 -12.36 -0.32
C ARG A 497 7.52 -12.29 -1.55
N GLY A 498 7.96 -13.42 -2.08
CA GLY A 498 8.72 -13.49 -3.34
C GLY A 498 7.91 -13.00 -4.53
N LYS A 499 6.64 -13.39 -4.63
CA LYS A 499 5.71 -12.93 -5.69
C LYS A 499 5.46 -11.43 -5.63
N MET A 500 5.25 -10.88 -4.44
CA MET A 500 5.12 -9.43 -4.21
C MET A 500 6.40 -8.70 -4.61
N GLY A 501 7.56 -9.23 -4.22
CA GLY A 501 8.85 -8.64 -4.57
C GLY A 501 9.10 -8.54 -6.08
N SER A 502 8.62 -9.51 -6.86
CA SER A 502 8.71 -9.48 -8.32
C SER A 502 7.84 -8.40 -9.00
N MET A 503 6.90 -7.78 -8.27
CA MET A 503 6.04 -6.71 -8.83
C MET A 503 6.86 -5.49 -9.29
N VAL A 504 8.04 -5.25 -8.71
CA VAL A 504 8.94 -4.13 -9.08
C VAL A 504 9.44 -4.19 -10.53
N MET A 505 9.27 -5.32 -11.21
CA MET A 505 9.58 -5.50 -12.63
C MET A 505 8.31 -5.57 -13.51
N MET A 506 7.12 -5.53 -12.91
CA MET A 506 5.84 -5.65 -13.62
C MET A 506 5.21 -4.28 -13.92
N ALA A 507 5.49 -3.26 -13.10
CA ALA A 507 5.03 -1.89 -13.32
C ALA A 507 6.00 -0.88 -12.69
N ASP A 508 6.04 0.32 -13.26
CA ASP A 508 6.86 1.42 -12.77
C ASP A 508 6.36 1.99 -11.44
N ASN A 509 7.27 2.65 -10.72
CA ASN A 509 7.01 3.34 -9.44
C ASN A 509 6.36 2.44 -8.37
N LEU A 510 6.70 1.14 -8.38
CA LEU A 510 6.44 0.21 -7.29
C LEU A 510 7.71 0.05 -6.44
N PHE A 511 7.58 0.33 -5.15
CA PHE A 511 8.69 0.34 -4.21
C PHE A 511 8.47 -0.68 -3.10
N GLN A 512 9.33 -1.68 -3.05
CA GLN A 512 9.34 -2.67 -1.97
C GLN A 512 9.99 -2.07 -0.72
N ILE A 513 9.29 -2.14 0.41
CA ILE A 513 9.85 -1.77 1.72
C ILE A 513 10.42 -3.02 2.37
N GLN A 514 11.74 -3.16 2.32
CA GLN A 514 12.39 -4.35 2.85
C GLN A 514 12.24 -4.43 4.37
N SER A 515 11.99 -5.63 4.89
CA SER A 515 11.77 -5.87 6.32
C SER A 515 12.46 -7.11 6.88
N SER A 516 13.26 -7.81 6.06
CA SER A 516 13.91 -9.08 6.44
C SER A 516 14.92 -8.97 7.59
N ASP A 517 15.47 -7.78 7.84
CA ASP A 517 16.40 -7.47 8.93
C ASP A 517 15.74 -6.83 10.15
N LEU A 518 14.46 -6.46 10.06
CA LEU A 518 13.76 -5.70 11.10
C LEU A 518 13.12 -6.56 12.18
N TRP A 519 13.20 -7.89 12.06
CA TRP A 519 12.65 -8.79 13.06
C TRP A 519 13.74 -9.29 14.02
N ALA A 520 13.83 -8.64 15.17
CA ALA A 520 14.83 -8.94 16.21
C ALA A 520 14.26 -9.67 17.43
N ASP A 521 12.93 -9.66 17.65
CA ASP A 521 12.33 -10.19 18.87
C ASP A 521 11.63 -11.55 18.67
N THR A 522 12.32 -12.61 19.06
CA THR A 522 11.79 -13.99 19.07
C THR A 522 10.87 -14.27 20.25
N THR A 523 10.74 -13.34 21.20
CA THR A 523 9.88 -13.48 22.39
C THR A 523 8.47 -12.94 22.16
N TYR A 524 8.25 -12.16 21.09
CA TYR A 524 6.93 -11.67 20.71
C TYR A 524 6.07 -12.79 20.13
N TRP A 525 4.96 -13.08 20.81
CA TRP A 525 4.12 -14.26 20.56
C TRP A 525 3.42 -14.28 19.18
N ASN A 526 3.41 -13.15 18.46
CA ASN A 526 2.69 -12.99 17.19
C ASN A 526 3.60 -12.42 16.08
N SER A 527 4.50 -13.23 15.51
CA SER A 527 5.36 -12.81 14.38
C SER A 527 4.58 -12.39 13.12
N LEU A 528 3.26 -12.67 13.03
CA LEU A 528 2.43 -12.26 11.88
C LEU A 528 2.14 -10.74 11.90
N HIS A 529 2.13 -10.13 13.07
CA HIS A 529 1.89 -8.70 13.26
C HIS A 529 3.11 -8.04 13.89
N PRO A 530 4.17 -7.81 13.09
CA PRO A 530 5.43 -7.37 13.62
C PRO A 530 5.33 -5.98 14.28
N ASN A 531 5.98 -5.82 15.43
CA ASN A 531 6.03 -4.58 16.19
C ASN A 531 7.08 -3.57 15.66
N CYS A 532 7.90 -3.90 14.65
CA CYS A 532 8.88 -3.01 13.99
C CYS A 532 8.27 -1.99 13.01
N LYS A 533 7.06 -1.49 13.31
CA LYS A 533 6.29 -0.58 12.43
C LYS A 533 7.03 0.75 12.21
N TYR A 534 7.81 1.21 13.18
CA TYR A 534 8.58 2.44 13.06
C TYR A 534 9.62 2.34 11.95
N GLU A 535 10.43 1.28 11.92
CA GLU A 535 11.48 1.09 10.92
C GLU A 535 10.89 0.90 9.52
N GLN A 536 9.80 0.13 9.40
CA GLN A 536 9.07 -0.04 8.15
C GLN A 536 8.56 1.31 7.62
N ALA A 537 7.93 2.11 8.49
CA ALA A 537 7.43 3.43 8.15
C ALA A 537 8.53 4.43 7.79
N LEU A 538 9.67 4.40 8.51
CA LEU A 538 10.81 5.25 8.23
C LEU A 538 11.43 4.93 6.87
N ARG A 539 11.57 3.64 6.51
CA ARG A 539 12.04 3.23 5.17
C ARG A 539 11.09 3.71 4.08
N ALA A 540 9.79 3.51 4.27
CA ALA A 540 8.78 4.03 3.35
C ALA A 540 8.86 5.55 3.19
N ALA A 541 8.99 6.30 4.28
CA ALA A 541 9.10 7.76 4.26
C ALA A 541 10.38 8.24 3.55
N LYS A 542 11.52 7.58 3.76
CA LYS A 542 12.78 7.88 3.06
C LYS A 542 12.66 7.64 1.56
N ILE A 543 12.06 6.52 1.15
CA ILE A 543 11.85 6.20 -0.27
C ILE A 543 10.90 7.22 -0.90
N ALA A 544 9.83 7.61 -0.18
CA ALA A 544 8.92 8.63 -0.66
C ALA A 544 9.57 10.01 -0.81
N CYS A 545 10.40 10.41 0.16
CA CYS A 545 11.19 11.64 0.05
C CYS A 545 12.14 11.57 -1.16
N ALA A 546 12.83 10.44 -1.35
CA ALA A 546 13.73 10.26 -2.48
C ALA A 546 13.01 10.33 -3.83
N PHE A 547 11.84 9.70 -3.94
CA PHE A 547 11.01 9.75 -5.15
C PHE A 547 10.53 11.18 -5.46
N ASN A 548 10.14 11.92 -4.44
CA ASN A 548 9.65 13.30 -4.58
C ASN A 548 10.77 14.35 -4.67
N GLY A 549 12.04 13.96 -4.55
CA GLY A 549 13.18 14.88 -4.53
C GLY A 549 13.26 15.74 -3.26
N GLU A 550 12.72 15.24 -2.15
CA GLU A 550 12.61 15.94 -0.88
C GLU A 550 13.66 15.48 0.13
N GLY A 551 14.04 16.37 1.06
CA GLY A 551 14.94 16.06 2.18
C GLY A 551 16.39 15.72 1.80
N GLY A 552 16.78 15.87 0.52
CA GLY A 552 18.11 15.50 0.03
C GLY A 552 18.40 14.00 0.05
N ILE A 553 17.37 13.17 0.02
CA ILE A 553 17.47 11.71 0.11
C ILE A 553 17.50 11.12 -1.30
N THR A 554 18.34 10.12 -1.53
CA THR A 554 18.40 9.37 -2.80
C THR A 554 17.87 7.94 -2.61
N LEU A 555 17.36 7.32 -3.68
CA LEU A 555 16.84 5.95 -3.62
C LEU A 555 17.91 4.94 -3.21
N ASP A 556 19.15 5.11 -3.67
CA ASP A 556 20.29 4.28 -3.30
C ASP A 556 20.57 4.22 -1.79
N ASN A 557 20.22 5.28 -1.06
CA ASN A 557 20.41 5.37 0.39
C ASN A 557 19.11 5.12 1.18
N ALA A 558 17.96 5.05 0.50
CA ALA A 558 16.65 4.90 1.12
C ALA A 558 16.09 3.48 1.02
N SER A 559 16.44 2.74 -0.04
CA SER A 559 15.95 1.39 -0.33
C SER A 559 17.11 0.41 -0.41
N GLY A 560 16.86 -0.85 -0.05
CA GLY A 560 17.81 -1.94 -0.31
C GLY A 560 17.80 -2.38 -1.78
N PRO A 561 18.73 -3.27 -2.17
CA PRO A 561 18.80 -3.78 -3.53
C PRO A 561 17.48 -4.43 -3.98
N ILE A 562 17.02 -4.09 -5.17
CA ILE A 562 15.87 -4.75 -5.81
C ILE A 562 16.25 -5.21 -7.20
N VAL A 563 15.68 -6.34 -7.62
CA VAL A 563 16.00 -6.96 -8.90
C VAL A 563 15.61 -6.03 -10.06
N GLU A 564 16.53 -5.83 -11.00
CA GLU A 564 16.32 -5.10 -12.25
C GLU A 564 16.13 -6.07 -13.42
N SER A 565 16.97 -7.10 -13.49
CA SER A 565 16.88 -8.13 -14.53
C SER A 565 17.57 -9.43 -14.12
N VAL A 566 17.18 -10.53 -14.77
CA VAL A 566 17.84 -11.83 -14.68
C VAL A 566 18.08 -12.36 -16.08
N THR A 567 19.31 -12.73 -16.39
CA THR A 567 19.69 -13.40 -17.65
C THR A 567 20.28 -14.76 -17.36
N TYR A 568 20.10 -15.71 -18.28
CA TYR A 568 20.60 -17.09 -18.14
C TYR A 568 21.59 -17.41 -19.26
N SER A 569 22.57 -18.27 -18.96
CA SER A 569 23.43 -18.86 -20.01
C SER A 569 22.62 -19.72 -20.97
N GLU A 570 23.21 -20.01 -22.15
CA GLU A 570 22.58 -20.83 -23.19
C GLU A 570 22.23 -22.24 -22.70
N ASP A 571 23.11 -22.88 -21.93
CA ASP A 571 22.87 -24.17 -21.28
C ASP A 571 21.98 -24.08 -20.02
N GLY A 572 21.65 -22.86 -19.59
CA GLY A 572 20.82 -22.55 -18.42
C GLY A 572 21.46 -22.86 -17.08
N THR A 573 22.75 -23.18 -17.00
CA THR A 573 23.45 -23.52 -15.75
C THR A 573 23.93 -22.30 -14.97
N MET A 574 23.98 -21.13 -15.61
CA MET A 574 24.30 -19.85 -14.99
C MET A 574 23.12 -18.89 -15.04
N ALA A 575 22.97 -18.10 -13.97
CA ALA A 575 22.11 -16.94 -13.96
C ALA A 575 22.85 -15.69 -13.47
N THR A 576 22.66 -14.58 -14.16
CA THR A 576 23.23 -13.28 -13.85
C THR A 576 22.08 -12.33 -13.46
N ILE A 577 22.09 -11.87 -12.22
CA ILE A 577 21.06 -11.03 -11.63
C ILE A 577 21.62 -9.63 -11.45
N LYS A 578 21.01 -8.64 -12.09
CA LYS A 578 21.35 -7.22 -11.94
C LYS A 578 20.39 -6.56 -10.95
N TYR A 579 20.93 -5.73 -10.06
CA TYR A 579 20.19 -5.02 -9.03
C TYR A 579 20.29 -3.50 -9.23
N LYS A 580 19.22 -2.79 -8.85
CA LYS A 580 19.21 -1.34 -8.63
C LYS A 580 19.18 -1.04 -7.13
N ASN A 581 19.37 0.23 -6.74
CA ASN A 581 19.41 0.72 -5.36
C ASN A 581 20.59 0.14 -4.55
N VAL A 582 21.77 0.08 -5.15
CA VAL A 582 22.98 -0.53 -4.56
C VAL A 582 23.90 0.50 -3.89
N GLY A 583 23.69 1.80 -4.16
CA GLY A 583 24.63 2.85 -3.75
C GLY A 583 26.03 2.58 -4.31
N ASP A 584 27.03 2.54 -3.43
CA ASP A 584 28.42 2.25 -3.82
C ASP A 584 28.66 0.78 -4.23
N GLY A 585 27.65 -0.10 -4.03
CA GLY A 585 27.67 -1.48 -4.50
C GLY A 585 27.02 -2.46 -3.52
N LEU A 586 26.77 -3.67 -4.02
CA LEU A 586 26.33 -4.82 -3.26
C LEU A 586 27.42 -5.29 -2.30
N LYS A 587 27.00 -5.76 -1.13
CA LYS A 587 27.85 -6.46 -0.18
C LYS A 587 27.10 -7.55 0.56
N THR A 588 27.84 -8.44 1.19
CA THR A 588 27.30 -9.35 2.19
C THR A 588 27.46 -8.70 3.58
N ILE A 589 26.42 -8.77 4.41
CA ILE A 589 26.44 -8.13 5.73
C ILE A 589 27.50 -8.72 6.66
N ASP A 590 27.86 -10.00 6.44
CA ASP A 590 28.87 -10.75 7.17
C ASP A 590 30.26 -10.75 6.50
N GLY A 591 30.42 -10.04 5.38
CA GLY A 591 31.67 -9.99 4.61
C GLY A 591 32.04 -11.29 3.88
N SER A 592 31.12 -12.25 3.80
CA SER A 592 31.28 -13.51 3.07
C SER A 592 31.35 -13.30 1.55
N ASP A 593 32.23 -14.02 0.85
CA ASP A 593 32.24 -14.07 -0.63
C ASP A 593 31.02 -14.80 -1.21
N VAL A 594 30.33 -15.58 -0.36
CA VAL A 594 29.13 -16.33 -0.71
C VAL A 594 27.88 -15.53 -0.36
N VAL A 595 27.02 -15.33 -1.34
CA VAL A 595 25.68 -14.78 -1.17
C VAL A 595 24.69 -15.91 -0.92
N ARG A 596 24.02 -15.87 0.24
CA ARG A 596 23.03 -16.86 0.69
C ARG A 596 21.61 -16.36 0.46
N GLY A 597 20.63 -17.25 0.59
CA GLY A 597 19.21 -16.90 0.54
C GLY A 597 18.54 -17.12 -0.82
N PHE A 598 19.28 -17.61 -1.81
CA PHE A 598 18.71 -18.02 -3.09
C PHE A 598 18.14 -19.45 -3.04
N THR A 599 17.08 -19.67 -3.80
CA THR A 599 16.47 -20.99 -3.97
C THR A 599 16.17 -21.23 -5.45
N ARG A 600 16.39 -22.47 -5.90
CA ARG A 600 16.04 -22.91 -7.26
C ARG A 600 14.53 -23.05 -7.38
N LEU A 601 13.99 -22.76 -8.55
CA LEU A 601 12.61 -23.13 -8.90
C LEU A 601 12.59 -24.41 -9.73
N SER A 602 11.60 -25.26 -9.50
CA SER A 602 11.28 -26.39 -10.38
C SER A 602 10.54 -25.93 -11.64
N MET A 603 10.38 -26.80 -12.63
CA MET A 603 9.67 -26.48 -13.89
C MET A 603 8.25 -25.94 -13.69
N ASN A 604 7.57 -26.36 -12.63
CA ASN A 604 6.23 -25.88 -12.26
C ASN A 604 6.25 -24.55 -11.45
N GLY A 605 7.42 -23.92 -11.29
CA GLY A 605 7.59 -22.69 -10.54
C GLY A 605 7.61 -22.84 -9.01
N SER A 606 7.57 -24.06 -8.48
CA SER A 606 7.66 -24.30 -7.03
C SER A 606 9.07 -24.10 -6.50
N VAL A 607 9.17 -23.62 -5.26
CA VAL A 607 10.44 -23.47 -4.54
C VAL A 607 11.03 -24.86 -4.27
N SER A 608 12.30 -25.07 -4.64
CA SER A 608 13.00 -26.35 -4.56
C SER A 608 14.14 -26.29 -3.53
N SER A 609 15.39 -26.51 -3.95
CA SER A 609 16.58 -26.55 -3.10
C SER A 609 17.34 -25.23 -3.07
N ASP A 610 18.10 -25.03 -1.99
CA ASP A 610 18.93 -23.84 -1.84
C ASP A 610 20.10 -23.85 -2.80
N ILE A 611 20.46 -22.64 -3.21
CA ILE A 611 21.61 -22.35 -4.05
C ILE A 611 22.24 -21.07 -3.56
N THR A 612 23.52 -20.87 -3.86
CA THR A 612 24.24 -19.67 -3.46
C THR A 612 24.71 -18.91 -4.70
N GLY A 613 24.98 -17.63 -4.51
CA GLY A 613 25.56 -16.78 -5.55
C GLY A 613 26.88 -16.16 -5.08
N ARG A 614 27.47 -15.36 -5.95
CA ARG A 614 28.62 -14.48 -5.65
C ARG A 614 28.40 -13.12 -6.27
N ILE A 615 28.92 -12.07 -5.63
CA ILE A 615 28.93 -10.72 -6.20
C ILE A 615 29.99 -10.68 -7.30
N ALA A 616 29.59 -10.39 -8.54
CA ALA A 616 30.48 -10.37 -9.71
C ALA A 616 30.88 -8.94 -10.13
N SER A 617 30.06 -7.95 -9.81
CA SER A 617 30.31 -6.52 -9.98
C SER A 617 29.53 -5.74 -8.90
N PRO A 618 29.72 -4.41 -8.76
CA PRO A 618 29.02 -3.62 -7.76
C PRO A 618 27.48 -3.76 -7.77
N ASP A 619 26.86 -4.16 -8.88
CA ASP A 619 25.42 -4.27 -9.05
C ASP A 619 24.92 -5.67 -9.43
N THR A 620 25.83 -6.66 -9.52
CA THR A 620 25.51 -7.97 -10.11
C THR A 620 25.87 -9.14 -9.22
N VAL A 621 24.94 -10.10 -9.10
CA VAL A 621 25.17 -11.42 -8.52
C VAL A 621 25.10 -12.48 -9.60
N VAL A 622 26.04 -13.44 -9.57
CA VAL A 622 26.03 -14.63 -10.44
C VAL A 622 25.76 -15.87 -9.62
N ILE A 623 24.91 -16.75 -10.15
CA ILE A 623 24.59 -18.07 -9.60
C ILE A 623 25.03 -19.13 -10.60
N GLU A 624 25.76 -20.13 -10.11
CA GLU A 624 26.23 -21.29 -10.86
C GLU A 624 25.55 -22.56 -10.34
N ALA A 625 25.02 -23.37 -11.25
CA ALA A 625 24.32 -24.61 -10.95
C ALA A 625 24.90 -25.79 -11.74
N SER A 626 24.88 -26.98 -11.14
CA SER A 626 25.29 -28.23 -11.81
C SER A 626 24.29 -28.74 -12.84
N SER A 627 23.12 -28.11 -12.95
CA SER A 627 22.05 -28.47 -13.88
C SER A 627 21.24 -27.23 -14.24
N PRO A 628 20.52 -27.24 -15.38
CA PRO A 628 19.76 -26.07 -15.83
C PRO A 628 18.80 -25.52 -14.77
N LEU A 629 18.72 -24.20 -14.70
CA LEU A 629 17.82 -23.44 -13.84
C LEU A 629 16.51 -23.15 -14.59
N PHE A 630 15.38 -23.47 -13.96
CA PHE A 630 14.04 -23.12 -14.45
C PHE A 630 13.53 -21.80 -13.85
N GLY A 631 14.28 -21.22 -12.92
CA GLY A 631 13.95 -19.99 -12.23
C GLY A 631 14.74 -19.86 -10.94
N ILE A 632 14.76 -18.65 -10.39
CA ILE A 632 15.45 -18.30 -9.15
C ILE A 632 14.52 -17.48 -8.28
N ALA A 633 14.64 -17.71 -6.99
CA ALA A 633 14.01 -16.90 -5.97
C ALA A 633 15.04 -16.46 -4.92
N TYR A 634 14.78 -15.33 -4.27
CA TYR A 634 15.55 -14.82 -3.14
C TYR A 634 14.61 -14.50 -1.98
N ASN A 635 15.01 -14.86 -0.76
CA ASN A 635 14.23 -14.64 0.46
C ASN A 635 12.78 -15.17 0.38
N VAL A 636 12.59 -16.40 -0.13
CA VAL A 636 11.25 -17.02 -0.26
C VAL A 636 10.96 -18.10 0.76
N LYS A 637 11.87 -18.36 1.70
CA LYS A 637 11.58 -19.23 2.84
C LYS A 637 11.22 -18.41 4.06
N THR A 638 10.13 -18.80 4.72
CA THR A 638 9.55 -18.09 5.85
C THR A 638 10.53 -17.86 7.02
N ARG A 639 11.44 -18.82 7.28
CA ARG A 639 12.35 -18.83 8.46
C ARG A 639 13.78 -18.32 8.19
N TYR A 640 14.02 -17.66 7.07
CA TYR A 640 15.36 -17.14 6.80
C TYR A 640 15.69 -15.94 7.70
N PHE A 641 16.82 -15.97 8.39
CA PHE A 641 17.30 -14.84 9.20
C PHE A 641 18.34 -14.04 8.45
N PHE A 642 18.20 -12.73 8.52
CA PHE A 642 19.21 -11.82 8.00
C PHE A 642 20.47 -11.86 8.88
N GLY A 643 21.64 -11.88 8.24
CA GLY A 643 22.94 -12.17 8.86
C GLY A 643 23.33 -13.65 8.86
N ASP A 644 22.36 -14.58 8.80
CA ASP A 644 22.61 -16.03 8.83
C ASP A 644 22.30 -16.65 7.45
N GLN A 645 21.02 -16.91 7.16
CA GLN A 645 20.57 -17.49 5.89
C GLN A 645 20.39 -16.46 4.76
N LEU A 646 20.27 -15.17 5.09
CA LEU A 646 20.25 -14.05 4.13
C LEU A 646 21.39 -13.11 4.48
N ASN A 647 22.16 -12.67 3.49
CA ASN A 647 23.24 -11.72 3.76
C ASN A 647 23.40 -10.63 2.70
N LEU A 648 22.67 -10.66 1.59
CA LEU A 648 22.80 -9.63 0.55
C LEU A 648 22.20 -8.29 1.00
N CYS A 649 22.98 -7.22 0.92
CA CYS A 649 22.54 -5.85 1.19
C CYS A 649 23.25 -4.84 0.27
N ASN A 650 22.77 -3.60 0.27
CA ASN A 650 23.49 -2.50 -0.36
C ASN A 650 24.65 -2.01 0.53
N SER A 651 25.41 -1.04 0.01
CA SER A 651 26.47 -0.32 0.73
C SER A 651 26.02 0.24 2.09
N ALA A 652 24.76 0.70 2.21
CA ALA A 652 24.16 1.19 3.46
C ALA A 652 23.72 0.08 4.45
N GLY A 653 23.83 -1.19 4.08
CA GLY A 653 23.44 -2.33 4.92
C GLY A 653 21.95 -2.67 4.92
N ILE A 654 21.14 -2.05 4.04
CA ILE A 654 19.73 -2.37 3.88
C ILE A 654 19.61 -3.68 3.07
N PRO A 655 18.86 -4.69 3.53
CA PRO A 655 18.80 -5.99 2.88
C PRO A 655 18.22 -5.92 1.47
N ALA A 656 18.62 -6.85 0.61
CA ALA A 656 17.99 -7.05 -0.68
C ALA A 656 16.53 -7.51 -0.52
N GLY A 657 15.65 -7.00 -1.38
CA GLY A 657 14.24 -7.39 -1.40
C GLY A 657 14.05 -8.83 -1.90
N ALA A 658 13.06 -9.53 -1.34
CA ALA A 658 12.65 -10.82 -1.87
C ALA A 658 12.22 -10.72 -3.34
N PHE A 659 12.35 -11.82 -4.08
CA PHE A 659 11.72 -11.97 -5.40
C PHE A 659 11.56 -13.46 -5.75
N LEU A 660 10.70 -13.74 -6.72
CA LEU A 660 10.55 -15.08 -7.32
C LEU A 660 10.29 -14.95 -8.81
N LEU A 661 11.22 -15.49 -9.61
CA LEU A 661 11.21 -15.35 -11.07
C LEU A 661 11.40 -16.70 -11.76
N VAL A 662 10.39 -17.11 -12.52
CA VAL A 662 10.45 -18.27 -13.41
C VAL A 662 11.17 -17.85 -14.69
N LYS A 663 12.05 -18.69 -15.21
CA LYS A 663 12.71 -18.47 -16.50
C LYS A 663 11.65 -18.43 -17.59
N SER A 664 11.56 -17.32 -18.30
CA SER A 664 10.66 -17.10 -19.44
C SER A 664 11.08 -17.90 -20.67
#